data_AF-A0A1G2KWI0-F1
#
_entry.id   AF-A0A1G2KWI0-F1
#
_cell.length_a   1.000
_cell.length_b   1.000
_cell.length_c   1.000
_cell.angle_alpha   90.00
_cell.angle_beta   90.00
_cell.angle_gamma   90.00
#
_symmetry.space_group_name_H-M   'P 1'
#
loop_
_entity.id
_entity.type
_entity.pdbx_description
1 polymer ?
#
loop_
_entity_poly.entity_id
_entity_poly.type
_entity_poly.pdbx_seq_one_letter_code
_entity_poly.pdbx_strand_id
1 'polypeptide(L)'
;MRSNSEMPKQSEKHVSPEAHEQFREIIIGKKTLVLLAGLPGSGKSTFAMTHFPLDAIISTDRIREEFSNNSRNQLVSDAAFTLARKITEERLGRGEIAVIDAQNLSENTRAQFYQVAEATGAKIVAFFLNTSVAESVEQNKKRGKDVGASYIKRRRGVYATARRSLEKNPHVSEVHVVEHDDADTTHIVLPEDDREAWEADQELLKEARVSQAMLGAAETGFISKERLPSEGTKIIEAGSVMFVEASMGDAARDRISENFLSHQIIDAESVARRIHADITDDAVSDVMAFILRQRIHHNLTTVVLYPKEFRGIGGLQRTIGSAEERRSIHIPQIFSDADDMAFVRDVVVQRNAKDDEPLFLVGDVQGCYRAMREFAGRIRKENVSAKEEREDASQRKIVFVGDMADRGPYDAESVIYITALVRSGRAILVKGNHDENLLKGLKGEAISSGETNETVRELRKRLSPGSIQKIIEMLERAPYYEEWKHLVVVHASLPRIPRQGEVVPDWETHSMTHGARSGAFVGGRAEVWKLPNTVAHDPEVLVVGGHTHEEEPMMERISGTAVLDAGVELKGTLWGMYYPELELASAEEPSVIKLYEMLKGEKLPEGENLLLFVEYLRQQGLVEVKRGDGEYAGLTLVTYSGVTELGSLWDQYPVLRNFRGLILDGAGMPVARPFKKTHKAGDEIPLEKLTMVPEKVFEKVNGSMGITYFWGGRWRVATKFSFQNEDYTKPSEEMLAGMDISALDSSKTYLFEIILPNDSHLVDYGGRRELILLNSIDTATGSEASWEEVAGTAKKLGAHTARDMTEEFPGMSIADIYAFAQKEGNLKNLEGLMARYRNEQGEMETVKVKTREYDDKKFVRDRLDWEDIIDAFNVSTMSIPEEAFERLLQYNFDNAFARAALETRVLWIKDEYQKIVSEAREFLFSPLTTAQRVFEEAEPVEGKRRAVEKALRAAVPQLLKLLEGRRGEEGKGEMNAFMGFLRGLIEGGGNPEEKLVKHALAKIRGQIGEETKRRGKNSFLVTPGA
;
A
#
# COMPACT_ATOMS: atom_id res chain seq x y z
N MET A 1 -42.32 44.87 -37.37
CA MET A 1 -43.44 45.33 -36.51
C MET A 1 -44.30 44.13 -36.14
N ARG A 2 -44.30 43.77 -34.85
CA ARG A 2 -45.33 43.09 -34.03
C ARG A 2 -46.06 41.84 -34.57
N SER A 3 -45.98 40.74 -33.83
CA SER A 3 -46.99 40.44 -32.78
C SER A 3 -46.55 39.30 -31.86
N ASN A 4 -46.68 39.56 -30.55
CA ASN A 4 -46.41 38.68 -29.42
C ASN A 4 -47.38 37.49 -29.34
N SER A 5 -46.89 36.35 -28.85
CA SER A 5 -47.72 35.32 -28.20
C SER A 5 -47.11 34.97 -26.85
N GLU A 6 -47.90 35.19 -25.81
CA GLU A 6 -47.59 35.12 -24.37
C GLU A 6 -47.29 33.69 -23.88
N MET A 7 -46.28 33.56 -23.02
CA MET A 7 -46.06 32.38 -22.16
C MET A 7 -46.67 32.61 -20.77
N PRO A 8 -47.17 31.57 -20.09
CA PRO A 8 -47.86 31.70 -18.82
C PRO A 8 -46.90 31.95 -17.65
N LYS A 9 -47.35 32.85 -16.77
CA LYS A 9 -46.70 33.38 -15.56
C LYS A 9 -46.20 32.27 -14.61
N GLN A 10 -44.90 32.27 -14.32
CA GLN A 10 -44.34 31.62 -13.12
C GLN A 10 -44.54 32.54 -11.92
N SER A 11 -45.01 31.96 -10.82
CA SER A 11 -45.27 32.61 -9.55
C SER A 11 -43.98 33.09 -8.89
N GLU A 12 -43.81 34.40 -8.77
CA GLU A 12 -42.84 35.02 -7.88
C GLU A 12 -43.18 34.67 -6.42
N LYS A 13 -42.37 33.80 -5.80
CA LYS A 13 -42.28 33.74 -4.35
C LYS A 13 -41.44 34.92 -3.90
N HIS A 14 -42.09 35.95 -3.36
CA HIS A 14 -41.46 36.92 -2.48
C HIS A 14 -40.78 36.17 -1.32
N VAL A 15 -39.46 36.10 -1.35
CA VAL A 15 -38.64 35.74 -0.19
C VAL A 15 -38.23 37.05 0.48
N SER A 16 -38.56 37.18 1.76
CA SER A 16 -38.22 38.29 2.65
C SER A 16 -36.69 38.39 2.82
N PRO A 17 -36.12 39.60 2.89
CA PRO A 17 -34.68 39.83 3.08
C PRO A 17 -34.27 39.71 4.56
N GLU A 18 -34.68 38.64 5.24
CA GLU A 18 -34.36 38.36 6.65
C GLU A 18 -34.17 36.86 6.85
N ALA A 19 -33.11 36.33 6.26
CA ALA A 19 -32.46 35.11 6.72
C ALA A 19 -30.96 35.39 6.65
N HIS A 20 -30.44 36.06 7.68
CA HIS A 20 -29.01 36.04 7.94
C HIS A 20 -28.61 34.58 8.17
N GLU A 21 -28.11 33.91 7.13
CA GLU A 21 -27.19 32.79 7.32
C GLU A 21 -26.05 33.33 8.19
N GLN A 22 -26.01 32.88 9.44
CA GLN A 22 -24.88 33.10 10.32
C GLN A 22 -23.68 32.40 9.68
N PHE A 23 -22.93 33.10 8.84
CA PHE A 23 -21.58 32.68 8.49
C PHE A 23 -20.81 32.55 9.81
N ARG A 24 -20.46 31.32 10.19
CA ARG A 24 -19.63 31.06 11.36
C ARG A 24 -18.25 31.62 11.08
N GLU A 25 -17.94 32.75 11.71
CA GLU A 25 -16.60 33.32 11.75
C GLU A 25 -15.67 32.38 12.52
N ILE A 26 -14.61 31.89 11.87
CA ILE A 26 -13.63 30.99 12.49
C ILE A 26 -12.43 31.82 12.95
N ILE A 27 -12.25 31.94 14.26
CA ILE A 27 -11.20 32.76 14.86
C ILE A 27 -9.95 31.92 15.12
N ILE A 28 -8.85 32.27 14.47
CA ILE A 28 -7.53 31.68 14.71
C ILE A 28 -6.75 32.63 15.60
N GLY A 29 -6.40 32.17 16.81
CA GLY A 29 -5.62 32.95 17.77
C GLY A 29 -4.12 32.85 17.53
N LYS A 30 -3.35 33.71 18.21
CA LYS A 30 -1.88 33.57 18.30
C LYS A 30 -1.51 32.18 18.83
N LYS A 31 -0.36 31.67 18.43
CA LYS A 31 0.18 30.37 18.84
C LYS A 31 -0.76 29.20 18.51
N THR A 32 -1.20 29.15 17.26
CA THR A 32 -2.13 28.12 16.76
C THR A 32 -1.49 27.30 15.66
N LEU A 33 -1.50 25.98 15.84
CA LEU A 33 -1.20 25.00 14.80
C LEU A 33 -2.49 24.66 14.05
N VAL A 34 -2.51 24.97 12.75
CA VAL A 34 -3.61 24.64 11.85
C VAL A 34 -3.27 23.37 11.08
N LEU A 35 -4.14 22.35 11.14
CA LEU A 35 -4.00 21.10 10.40
C LEU A 35 -5.03 21.01 9.27
N LEU A 36 -4.59 20.98 8.01
CA LEU A 36 -5.49 20.69 6.89
C LEU A 36 -5.57 19.18 6.68
N ALA A 37 -6.77 18.62 6.59
CA ALA A 37 -7.01 17.19 6.41
C ALA A 37 -7.98 16.93 5.25
N GLY A 38 -7.63 16.00 4.35
CA GLY A 38 -8.47 15.69 3.20
C GLY A 38 -7.75 14.85 2.14
N LEU A 39 -8.52 14.16 1.30
CA LEU A 39 -7.98 13.33 0.21
C LEU A 39 -7.13 14.16 -0.77
N PRO A 40 -6.17 13.55 -1.50
CA PRO A 40 -5.56 14.23 -2.65
C PRO A 40 -6.67 14.76 -3.57
N GLY A 41 -6.65 16.05 -3.88
CA GLY A 41 -7.62 16.66 -4.80
C GLY A 41 -8.82 17.30 -4.13
N SER A 42 -8.88 17.25 -2.80
CA SER A 42 -9.92 17.90 -2.00
C SER A 42 -9.81 19.44 -1.93
N GLY A 43 -8.77 20.05 -2.53
CA GLY A 43 -8.57 21.51 -2.52
C GLY A 43 -7.74 22.08 -1.36
N LYS A 44 -7.05 21.26 -0.56
CA LYS A 44 -6.27 21.72 0.63
C LYS A 44 -5.29 22.87 0.34
N SER A 45 -4.41 22.71 -0.65
CA SER A 45 -3.41 23.74 -0.97
C SER A 45 -4.07 25.02 -1.46
N THR A 46 -5.17 24.92 -2.22
CA THR A 46 -5.98 26.06 -2.62
C THR A 46 -6.57 26.76 -1.39
N PHE A 47 -7.22 26.01 -0.50
CA PHE A 47 -7.77 26.53 0.76
C PHE A 47 -6.71 27.21 1.62
N ALA A 48 -5.51 26.61 1.73
CA ALA A 48 -4.39 27.19 2.46
C ALA A 48 -4.00 28.57 1.90
N MET A 49 -3.76 28.63 0.58
CA MET A 49 -3.34 29.86 -0.10
C MET A 49 -4.43 30.94 -0.12
N THR A 50 -5.70 30.55 -0.09
CA THR A 50 -6.82 31.49 -0.02
C THR A 50 -6.91 32.16 1.34
N HIS A 51 -6.70 31.43 2.44
CA HIS A 51 -7.06 31.90 3.78
C HIS A 51 -5.91 32.19 4.75
N PHE A 52 -4.68 31.82 4.42
CA PHE A 52 -3.54 31.97 5.32
C PHE A 52 -2.33 32.63 4.62
N PRO A 53 -1.45 33.32 5.37
CA PRO A 53 -0.20 33.87 4.82
C PRO A 53 0.66 32.77 4.21
N LEU A 54 1.33 33.04 3.09
CA LEU A 54 2.20 32.09 2.39
C LEU A 54 3.35 31.59 3.27
N ASP A 55 3.89 32.45 4.14
CA ASP A 55 4.98 32.10 5.05
C ASP A 55 4.50 31.26 6.26
N ALA A 56 3.21 31.27 6.57
CA ALA A 56 2.61 30.41 7.58
C ALA A 56 2.32 28.99 7.05
N ILE A 57 2.26 28.80 5.72
CA ILE A 57 1.93 27.52 5.08
C ILE A 57 3.19 26.65 4.96
N ILE A 58 3.18 25.54 5.72
CA ILE A 58 4.23 24.54 5.75
C ILE A 58 3.75 23.34 4.93
N SER A 59 4.11 23.34 3.64
CA SER A 59 3.80 22.25 2.71
C SER A 59 4.95 21.27 2.60
N THR A 60 4.68 20.00 2.90
CA THR A 60 5.68 18.94 2.71
C THR A 60 6.03 18.71 1.24
N ASP A 61 5.10 18.98 0.31
CA ASP A 61 5.36 18.90 -1.14
C ASP A 61 6.34 19.99 -1.59
N ARG A 62 6.19 21.23 -1.08
CA ARG A 62 7.11 22.34 -1.36
C ARG A 62 8.51 22.05 -0.82
N ILE A 63 8.62 21.49 0.39
CA ILE A 63 9.91 21.12 0.96
C ILE A 63 10.58 19.99 0.15
N ARG A 64 9.82 18.99 -0.33
CA ARG A 64 10.35 17.95 -1.22
C ARG A 64 10.91 18.54 -2.52
N GLU A 65 10.20 19.51 -3.09
CA GLU A 65 10.66 20.25 -4.27
C GLU A 65 11.95 21.02 -3.98
N GLU A 66 12.06 21.65 -2.81
CA GLU A 66 13.30 22.32 -2.39
C GLU A 66 14.48 21.38 -2.18
N PHE A 67 14.25 20.12 -1.82
CA PHE A 67 15.32 19.13 -1.64
C PHE A 67 15.73 18.42 -2.92
N SER A 68 14.79 18.22 -3.84
CA SER A 68 14.94 17.25 -4.93
C SER A 68 14.54 17.78 -6.30
N ASN A 69 14.15 19.05 -6.42
CA ASN A 69 13.49 19.65 -7.59
C ASN A 69 12.20 18.93 -8.04
N ASN A 70 11.69 18.01 -7.21
CA ASN A 70 10.53 17.19 -7.53
C ASN A 70 9.64 17.02 -6.28
N SER A 71 8.53 17.76 -6.24
CA SER A 71 7.57 17.66 -5.13
C SER A 71 6.99 16.25 -4.88
N ARG A 72 7.07 15.36 -5.87
CA ARG A 72 6.56 13.98 -5.80
C ARG A 72 7.59 12.99 -5.24
N ASN A 73 8.85 13.38 -5.08
CA ASN A 73 9.91 12.49 -4.64
C ASN A 73 9.69 12.05 -3.18
N GLN A 74 9.29 10.80 -2.99
CA GLN A 74 8.96 10.24 -1.69
C GLN A 74 10.19 9.78 -0.91
N LEU A 75 11.36 9.63 -1.55
CA LEU A 75 12.61 9.25 -0.87
C LEU A 75 13.07 10.31 0.13
N VAL A 76 12.70 11.57 -0.08
CA VAL A 76 13.03 12.69 0.81
C VAL A 76 11.94 13.02 1.83
N SER A 77 10.88 12.20 1.92
CA SER A 77 9.74 12.49 2.81
C SER A 77 10.15 12.61 4.27
N ASP A 78 11.00 11.73 4.79
CA ASP A 78 11.44 11.79 6.19
C ASP A 78 12.22 13.07 6.49
N ALA A 79 13.10 13.48 5.58
CA ALA A 79 13.81 14.75 5.68
C ALA A 79 12.84 15.93 5.60
N ALA A 80 11.82 15.85 4.72
CA ALA A 80 10.85 16.92 4.53
C ALA A 80 9.97 17.10 5.77
N PHE A 81 9.51 16.02 6.39
CA PHE A 81 8.79 16.06 7.66
C PHE A 81 9.66 16.57 8.80
N THR A 82 10.94 16.19 8.84
CA THR A 82 11.89 16.70 9.84
C THR A 82 12.02 18.22 9.75
N LEU A 83 12.18 18.76 8.54
CA LEU A 83 12.25 20.21 8.36
C LEU A 83 10.89 20.88 8.65
N ALA A 84 9.78 20.33 8.16
CA ALA A 84 8.45 20.84 8.46
C ALA A 84 8.21 20.96 9.97
N ARG A 85 8.62 19.93 10.74
CA ARG A 85 8.53 19.93 12.20
C ARG A 85 9.34 21.07 12.82
N LYS A 86 10.60 21.23 12.41
CA LYS A 86 11.47 22.32 12.90
C LYS A 86 10.87 23.70 12.62
N ILE A 87 10.37 23.93 11.41
CA ILE A 87 9.70 25.19 11.04
C ILE A 87 8.49 25.42 11.94
N THR A 88 7.68 24.38 12.16
CA THR A 88 6.50 24.44 13.03
C THR A 88 6.87 24.81 14.47
N GLU A 89 7.89 24.14 15.04
CA GLU A 89 8.38 24.39 16.41
C GLU A 89 8.82 25.85 16.61
N GLU A 90 9.58 26.40 15.67
CA GLU A 90 10.09 27.77 15.74
C GLU A 90 8.97 28.82 15.65
N ARG A 91 8.04 28.67 14.68
CA ARG A 91 6.90 29.59 14.51
C ARG A 91 6.01 29.62 15.75
N LEU A 92 5.64 28.44 16.25
CA LEU A 92 4.81 28.34 17.46
C LEU A 92 5.54 28.82 18.71
N GLY A 93 6.87 28.62 18.79
CA GLY A 93 7.70 29.17 19.86
C GLY A 93 7.60 30.70 19.99
N ARG A 94 7.41 31.41 18.87
CA ARG A 94 7.22 32.87 18.81
C ARG A 94 5.78 33.34 19.03
N GLY A 95 4.82 32.41 19.08
CA GLY A 95 3.41 32.76 19.18
C GLY A 95 2.73 33.09 17.85
N GLU A 96 3.37 32.77 16.71
CA GLU A 96 2.77 32.86 15.37
C GLU A 96 1.86 31.66 15.10
N ILE A 97 1.12 31.71 13.99
CA ILE A 97 0.41 30.54 13.47
C ILE A 97 1.30 29.68 12.57
N ALA A 98 1.00 28.38 12.49
CA ALA A 98 1.64 27.45 11.57
C ALA A 98 0.57 26.57 10.90
N VAL A 99 0.55 26.50 9.57
CA VAL A 99 -0.47 25.80 8.79
C VAL A 99 0.15 24.60 8.07
N ILE A 100 -0.22 23.39 8.46
CA ILE A 100 0.30 22.15 7.86
C ILE A 100 -0.55 21.76 6.66
N ASP A 101 -0.02 21.99 5.45
CA ASP A 101 -0.58 21.46 4.20
C ASP A 101 -0.02 20.06 3.93
N ALA A 102 -0.78 19.06 4.35
CA ALA A 102 -0.53 17.64 4.12
C ALA A 102 -1.85 16.87 4.07
N GLN A 103 -1.82 15.54 3.87
CA GLN A 103 -3.07 14.76 3.85
C GLN A 103 -3.70 14.61 5.24
N ASN A 104 -2.88 14.50 6.30
CA ASN A 104 -3.27 14.42 7.72
C ASN A 104 -4.43 13.45 8.04
N LEU A 105 -4.59 12.37 7.26
CA LEU A 105 -5.71 11.43 7.41
C LEU A 105 -5.53 10.44 8.58
N SER A 106 -4.28 10.08 8.90
CA SER A 106 -3.97 9.12 9.97
C SER A 106 -3.42 9.80 11.22
N GLU A 107 -3.71 9.23 12.38
CA GLU A 107 -3.20 9.74 13.65
C GLU A 107 -1.67 9.67 13.74
N ASN A 108 -1.05 8.59 13.25
CA ASN A 108 0.40 8.46 13.19
C ASN A 108 1.08 9.63 12.46
N THR A 109 0.52 10.08 11.33
CA THR A 109 1.08 11.22 10.58
C THR A 109 0.92 12.56 11.32
N ARG A 110 -0.07 12.67 12.20
CA ARG A 110 -0.35 13.88 12.99
C ARG A 110 0.37 13.91 14.33
N ALA A 111 0.72 12.75 14.90
CA ALA A 111 1.35 12.61 16.21
C ALA A 111 2.58 13.50 16.39
N GLN A 112 3.42 13.60 15.36
CA GLN A 112 4.60 14.48 15.37
C GLN A 112 4.25 15.96 15.57
N PHE A 113 3.13 16.43 15.03
CA PHE A 113 2.70 17.82 15.16
C PHE A 113 1.96 18.06 16.49
N TYR A 114 1.34 17.02 17.07
CA TYR A 114 0.80 17.09 18.42
C TYR A 114 1.89 17.30 19.46
N GLN A 115 3.01 16.59 19.34
CA GLN A 115 4.18 16.77 20.21
C GLN A 115 4.75 18.18 20.12
N VAL A 116 4.80 18.76 18.91
CA VAL A 116 5.22 20.15 18.72
C VAL A 116 4.27 21.13 19.39
N ALA A 117 2.96 20.94 19.21
CA ALA A 117 1.97 21.79 19.83
C ALA A 117 2.02 21.71 21.35
N GLU A 118 2.19 20.51 21.91
CA GLU A 118 2.36 20.31 23.36
C GLU A 118 3.63 20.98 23.89
N ALA A 119 4.77 20.74 23.24
CA ALA A 119 6.06 21.31 23.64
C ALA A 119 6.06 22.86 23.61
N THR A 120 5.30 23.44 22.68
CA THR A 120 5.18 24.89 22.55
C THR A 120 3.98 25.45 23.31
N GLY A 121 3.06 24.61 23.82
CA GLY A 121 1.79 25.06 24.39
C GLY A 121 0.86 25.75 23.38
N ALA A 122 0.93 25.34 22.10
CA ALA A 122 0.08 25.85 21.03
C ALA A 122 -1.28 25.16 21.00
N LYS A 123 -2.31 25.90 20.58
CA LYS A 123 -3.64 25.35 20.29
C LYS A 123 -3.62 24.62 18.95
N ILE A 124 -4.38 23.54 18.81
CA ILE A 124 -4.54 22.85 17.52
C ILE A 124 -5.94 23.08 16.97
N VAL A 125 -6.02 23.59 15.74
CA VAL A 125 -7.27 23.75 14.99
C VAL A 125 -7.17 22.94 13.70
N ALA A 126 -8.11 22.04 13.44
CA ALA A 126 -8.11 21.22 12.24
C ALA A 126 -9.21 21.64 11.26
N PHE A 127 -8.89 21.71 9.98
CA PHE A 127 -9.87 21.87 8.90
C PHE A 127 -9.96 20.57 8.11
N PHE A 128 -11.12 19.92 8.16
CA PHE A 128 -11.42 18.71 7.40
C PHE A 128 -12.17 19.09 6.12
N LEU A 129 -11.52 18.96 4.97
CA LEU A 129 -12.11 19.25 3.68
C LEU A 129 -12.94 18.05 3.23
N ASN A 130 -14.26 18.19 3.32
CA ASN A 130 -15.22 17.16 3.03
C ASN A 130 -15.49 17.10 1.51
N THR A 131 -14.81 16.18 0.84
CA THR A 131 -14.98 15.92 -0.59
C THR A 131 -15.25 14.43 -0.81
N SER A 132 -16.12 14.08 -1.75
CA SER A 132 -16.34 12.67 -2.09
C SER A 132 -15.11 12.06 -2.77
N VAL A 133 -15.00 10.72 -2.72
CA VAL A 133 -13.93 9.99 -3.43
C VAL A 133 -14.00 10.22 -4.94
N ALA A 134 -15.22 10.34 -5.50
CA ALA A 134 -15.42 10.54 -6.92
C ALA A 134 -14.91 11.91 -7.37
N GLU A 135 -15.31 12.97 -6.67
CA GLU A 135 -14.84 14.34 -6.93
C GLU A 135 -13.33 14.46 -6.75
N SER A 136 -12.79 13.87 -5.68
CA SER A 136 -11.34 13.86 -5.44
C SER A 136 -10.57 13.21 -6.59
N VAL A 137 -11.08 12.10 -7.14
CA VAL A 137 -10.49 11.42 -8.31
C VAL A 137 -10.60 12.29 -9.57
N GLU A 138 -11.74 12.95 -9.80
CA GLU A 138 -11.92 13.81 -10.96
C GLU A 138 -10.99 15.04 -10.91
N GLN A 139 -10.93 15.73 -9.76
CA GLN A 139 -10.02 16.85 -9.53
C GLN A 139 -8.55 16.40 -9.57
N ASN A 140 -8.26 15.17 -9.15
CA ASN A 140 -6.93 14.59 -9.27
C ASN A 140 -6.45 14.40 -10.71
N LYS A 141 -7.34 14.06 -11.63
CA LYS A 141 -7.00 13.92 -13.05
C LYS A 141 -6.74 15.27 -13.72
N LYS A 142 -7.43 16.32 -13.26
CA LYS A 142 -7.31 17.68 -13.83
C LYS A 142 -6.04 18.41 -13.41
N ARG A 143 -5.33 17.94 -12.37
CA ARG A 143 -4.07 18.55 -11.90
C ARG A 143 -2.85 17.92 -12.56
N GLY A 144 -1.78 18.71 -12.72
CA GLY A 144 -0.46 18.22 -13.15
C GLY A 144 0.26 17.30 -12.14
N LYS A 145 -0.41 16.88 -11.04
CA LYS A 145 0.13 16.01 -9.98
C LYS A 145 -0.84 14.85 -9.67
N ASP A 146 -1.18 14.04 -10.66
CA ASP A 146 -2.06 12.87 -10.51
C ASP A 146 -1.41 11.79 -9.63
N VAL A 147 -2.09 11.32 -8.57
CA VAL A 147 -1.61 10.24 -7.67
C VAL A 147 -2.26 8.86 -7.93
N GLY A 148 -3.10 8.75 -8.95
CA GLY A 148 -3.84 7.56 -9.36
C GLY A 148 -5.20 7.40 -8.67
N ALA A 149 -6.24 7.05 -9.45
CA ALA A 149 -7.59 6.85 -8.93
C ALA A 149 -7.67 5.72 -7.88
N SER A 150 -6.92 4.63 -8.11
CA SER A 150 -6.86 3.49 -7.18
C SER A 150 -6.28 3.89 -5.82
N TYR A 151 -5.27 4.78 -5.77
CA TYR A 151 -4.70 5.27 -4.53
C TYR A 151 -5.73 6.04 -3.68
N ILE A 152 -6.49 6.94 -4.31
CA ILE A 152 -7.54 7.73 -3.64
C ILE A 152 -8.65 6.80 -3.13
N LYS A 153 -9.11 5.86 -3.98
CA LYS A 153 -10.14 4.87 -3.60
C LYS A 153 -9.70 4.01 -2.41
N ARG A 154 -8.43 3.57 -2.37
CA ARG A 154 -7.88 2.80 -1.24
C ARG A 154 -7.91 3.57 0.07
N ARG A 155 -7.76 4.90 0.04
CA ARG A 155 -7.79 5.76 1.24
C ARG A 155 -9.20 6.08 1.75
N ARG A 156 -10.26 5.62 1.07
CA ARG A 156 -11.66 5.82 1.50
C ARG A 156 -11.89 5.43 2.96
N GLY A 157 -11.36 4.28 3.39
CA GLY A 157 -11.54 3.78 4.76
C GLY A 157 -10.93 4.72 5.81
N VAL A 158 -9.65 5.09 5.63
CA VAL A 158 -8.95 6.00 6.55
C VAL A 158 -9.57 7.40 6.53
N TYR A 159 -9.96 7.89 5.35
CA TYR A 159 -10.65 9.17 5.20
C TYR A 159 -12.01 9.21 5.91
N ALA A 160 -12.80 8.14 5.81
CA ALA A 160 -14.10 8.03 6.48
C ALA A 160 -13.98 8.12 8.01
N THR A 161 -12.86 7.68 8.57
CA THR A 161 -12.58 7.75 10.02
C THR A 161 -11.78 8.99 10.44
N ALA A 162 -11.14 9.70 9.50
CA ALA A 162 -10.19 10.77 9.79
C ALA A 162 -10.83 11.94 10.55
N ARG A 163 -12.04 12.37 10.14
CA ARG A 163 -12.81 13.41 10.85
C ARG A 163 -13.07 13.03 12.31
N ARG A 164 -13.63 11.84 12.54
CA ARG A 164 -13.95 11.35 13.89
C ARG A 164 -12.68 11.24 14.75
N SER A 165 -11.57 10.80 14.15
CA SER A 165 -10.27 10.72 14.81
C SER A 165 -9.71 12.09 15.19
N LEU A 166 -9.94 13.13 14.37
CA LEU A 166 -9.61 14.51 14.74
C LEU A 166 -10.50 15.03 15.88
N GLU A 167 -11.81 14.79 15.81
CA GLU A 167 -12.79 15.26 16.80
C GLU A 167 -12.59 14.62 18.18
N LYS A 168 -12.14 13.36 18.24
CA LYS A 168 -11.91 12.64 19.50
C LYS A 168 -10.53 12.84 20.11
N ASN A 169 -9.55 13.34 19.35
CA ASN A 169 -8.17 13.40 19.84
C ASN A 169 -8.02 14.55 20.85
N PRO A 170 -7.51 14.30 22.08
CA PRO A 170 -7.48 15.29 23.16
C PRO A 170 -6.55 16.48 22.89
N HIS A 171 -5.60 16.35 21.96
CA HIS A 171 -4.71 17.45 21.57
C HIS A 171 -5.39 18.43 20.60
N VAL A 172 -6.42 18.00 19.86
CA VAL A 172 -7.12 18.82 18.88
C VAL A 172 -8.19 19.65 19.58
N SER A 173 -8.02 20.98 19.56
CA SER A 173 -8.91 21.88 20.30
C SER A 173 -10.21 22.14 19.54
N GLU A 174 -10.14 22.24 18.20
CA GLU A 174 -11.30 22.49 17.34
C GLU A 174 -11.16 21.75 16.01
N VAL A 175 -12.29 21.30 15.46
CA VAL A 175 -12.38 20.71 14.12
C VAL A 175 -13.47 21.43 13.34
N HIS A 176 -13.10 22.02 12.21
CA HIS A 176 -14.00 22.69 11.27
C HIS A 176 -14.13 21.85 10.01
N VAL A 177 -15.36 21.62 9.57
CA VAL A 177 -15.64 20.86 8.34
C VAL A 177 -15.93 21.86 7.24
N VAL A 178 -15.18 21.76 6.14
CA VAL A 178 -15.29 22.63 4.98
C VAL A 178 -15.81 21.78 3.83
N GLU A 179 -17.05 22.01 3.41
CA GLU A 179 -17.59 21.38 2.22
C GLU A 179 -16.89 21.93 0.98
N HIS A 180 -16.79 21.13 -0.08
CA HIS A 180 -16.03 21.48 -1.28
C HIS A 180 -16.44 22.85 -1.88
N ASP A 181 -17.74 23.13 -1.91
CA ASP A 181 -18.32 24.35 -2.49
C ASP A 181 -18.15 25.59 -1.60
N ASP A 182 -17.88 25.41 -0.31
CA ASP A 182 -17.75 26.48 0.70
C ASP A 182 -16.29 26.87 0.96
N ALA A 183 -15.34 26.20 0.29
CA ALA A 183 -13.92 26.36 0.55
C ALA A 183 -13.43 27.80 0.34
N ASP A 184 -13.91 28.50 -0.69
CA ASP A 184 -13.49 29.88 -0.99
C ASP A 184 -14.25 30.94 -0.16
N THR A 185 -15.44 30.61 0.34
CA THR A 185 -16.32 31.54 1.09
C THR A 185 -16.18 31.41 2.60
N THR A 186 -15.35 30.49 3.09
CA THR A 186 -15.09 30.30 4.52
C THR A 186 -14.45 31.56 5.12
N HIS A 187 -15.04 32.14 6.17
CA HIS A 187 -14.53 33.35 6.81
C HIS A 187 -13.58 33.02 7.98
N ILE A 188 -12.28 33.25 7.79
CA ILE A 188 -11.24 33.04 8.81
C ILE A 188 -10.70 34.40 9.30
N VAL A 189 -10.68 34.59 10.62
CA VAL A 189 -10.09 35.77 11.27
C VAL A 189 -8.73 35.40 11.84
N LEU A 190 -7.69 36.07 11.36
CA LEU A 190 -6.30 35.88 11.77
C LEU A 190 -5.87 36.89 12.84
N PRO A 191 -4.81 36.61 13.61
CA PRO A 191 -4.13 37.62 14.42
C PRO A 191 -3.68 38.81 13.56
N GLU A 192 -3.60 40.02 14.14
CA GLU A 192 -3.30 41.26 13.41
C GLU A 192 -2.04 41.16 12.52
N ASP A 193 -0.93 40.67 13.09
CA ASP A 193 0.35 40.49 12.38
C ASP A 193 0.22 39.52 11.18
N ASP A 194 -0.50 38.40 11.36
CA ASP A 194 -0.73 37.41 10.29
C ASP A 194 -1.75 37.92 9.26
N ARG A 195 -2.71 38.76 9.66
CA ARG A 195 -3.69 39.36 8.75
C ARG A 195 -3.01 40.33 7.79
N GLU A 196 -2.12 41.17 8.28
CA GLU A 196 -1.34 42.11 7.46
C GLU A 196 -0.45 41.35 6.44
N ALA A 197 0.20 40.27 6.88
CA ALA A 197 0.99 39.42 5.99
C ALA A 197 0.12 38.77 4.90
N TRP A 198 -1.04 38.22 5.27
CA TRP A 198 -1.99 37.63 4.32
C TRP A 198 -2.52 38.67 3.32
N GLU A 199 -2.87 39.87 3.76
CA GLU A 199 -3.34 40.96 2.87
C GLU A 199 -2.27 41.32 1.82
N ALA A 200 -1.00 41.40 2.21
CA ALA A 200 0.12 41.62 1.31
C ALA A 200 0.30 40.46 0.30
N ASP A 201 0.22 39.22 0.76
CA ASP A 201 0.33 38.03 -0.08
C ASP A 201 -0.80 37.93 -1.11
N GLN A 202 -2.04 38.28 -0.73
CA GLN A 202 -3.17 38.27 -1.66
C GLN A 202 -3.02 39.30 -2.77
N GLU A 203 -2.44 40.46 -2.49
CA GLU A 203 -2.15 41.46 -3.51
C GLU A 203 -1.07 40.96 -4.48
N LEU A 204 -0.01 40.33 -3.95
CA LEU A 204 1.06 39.73 -4.75
C LEU A 204 0.55 38.54 -5.61
N LEU A 205 -0.34 37.71 -5.08
CA LEU A 205 -0.96 36.61 -5.82
C LEU A 205 -1.90 37.10 -6.93
N LYS A 206 -2.59 38.23 -6.75
CA LYS A 206 -3.37 38.87 -7.83
C LYS A 206 -2.45 39.35 -8.95
N GLU A 207 -1.35 40.02 -8.61
CA GLU A 207 -0.34 40.48 -9.59
C GLU A 207 0.33 39.31 -10.32
N ALA A 208 0.64 38.22 -9.60
CA ALA A 208 1.20 37.00 -10.15
C ALA A 208 0.21 36.27 -11.06
N ARG A 209 -1.10 36.21 -10.74
CA ARG A 209 -2.13 35.62 -11.62
C ARG A 209 -2.31 36.41 -12.92
N VAL A 210 -2.17 37.73 -12.88
CA VAL A 210 -2.15 38.59 -14.07
C VAL A 210 -0.91 38.33 -14.93
N SER A 211 0.23 38.01 -14.31
CA SER A 211 1.49 37.69 -14.99
C SER A 211 1.57 36.23 -15.48
N GLN A 212 0.99 35.26 -14.76
CA GLN A 212 0.86 33.86 -15.19
C GLN A 212 -0.04 33.71 -16.41
N ALA A 213 -1.08 34.54 -16.52
CA ALA A 213 -1.90 34.62 -17.73
C ALA A 213 -1.09 35.06 -18.97
N MET A 214 0.06 35.72 -18.78
CA MET A 214 1.02 36.09 -19.85
C MET A 214 2.12 35.04 -20.07
N LEU A 215 2.48 34.25 -19.06
CA LEU A 215 3.56 33.23 -19.11
C LEU A 215 3.10 31.84 -19.60
N GLY A 216 1.79 31.60 -19.73
CA GLY A 216 1.22 30.37 -20.27
C GLY A 216 1.56 30.06 -21.75
N ALA A 217 2.45 30.83 -22.38
CA ALA A 217 2.85 30.68 -23.78
C ALA A 217 4.32 30.23 -24.00
N ALA A 218 5.09 29.90 -22.96
CA ALA A 218 6.53 29.57 -23.10
C ALA A 218 6.99 28.21 -22.52
N GLU A 219 6.08 27.29 -22.15
CA GLU A 219 6.43 26.01 -21.52
C GLU A 219 6.25 24.81 -22.47
N THR A 220 7.14 24.71 -23.46
CA THR A 220 7.30 23.51 -24.30
C THR A 220 8.21 22.43 -23.68
N GLY A 221 8.75 22.65 -22.48
CA GLY A 221 9.05 21.61 -21.49
C GLY A 221 10.15 20.58 -21.79
N PHE A 222 10.75 20.57 -22.97
CA PHE A 222 11.96 19.81 -23.29
C PHE A 222 12.72 20.55 -24.39
N ILE A 223 13.22 21.75 -24.08
CA ILE A 223 14.12 22.45 -24.98
C ILE A 223 15.52 22.29 -24.42
N SER A 224 16.32 21.45 -25.07
CA SER A 224 17.77 21.63 -25.04
C SER A 224 18.00 23.05 -25.54
N LYS A 225 18.30 23.99 -24.64
CA LYS A 225 18.95 25.22 -25.06
C LYS A 225 20.35 24.78 -25.46
N GLU A 226 20.53 24.32 -26.70
CA GLU A 226 21.85 24.32 -27.31
C GLU A 226 22.27 25.79 -27.44
N ARG A 227 22.69 26.39 -26.33
CA ARG A 227 23.44 27.62 -26.32
C ARG A 227 24.85 27.23 -26.68
N LEU A 228 25.19 27.37 -27.96
CA LEU A 228 26.59 27.35 -28.38
C LEU A 228 27.33 28.39 -27.52
N PRO A 229 28.44 28.02 -26.86
CA PRO A 229 29.18 28.96 -26.02
C PRO A 229 29.53 30.20 -26.83
N SER A 230 29.03 31.35 -26.39
CA SER A 230 29.39 32.66 -26.93
C SER A 230 30.54 33.26 -26.10
N GLU A 231 31.15 34.34 -26.59
CA GLU A 231 32.18 35.05 -25.82
C GLU A 231 31.56 35.59 -24.52
N GLY A 232 31.91 34.99 -23.38
CA GLY A 232 31.30 35.27 -22.07
C GLY A 232 30.40 34.16 -21.49
N THR A 233 30.33 32.97 -22.11
CA THR A 233 29.68 31.79 -21.53
C THR A 233 30.54 31.14 -20.45
N LYS A 234 29.95 30.85 -19.28
CA LYS A 234 30.59 30.12 -18.18
C LYS A 234 30.14 28.66 -18.20
N ILE A 235 31.10 27.75 -18.21
CA ILE A 235 30.82 26.31 -18.15
C ILE A 235 30.98 25.86 -16.70
N ILE A 236 29.95 25.21 -16.16
CA ILE A 236 29.95 24.65 -14.79
C ILE A 236 29.66 23.16 -14.85
N GLU A 237 30.19 22.38 -13.92
CA GLU A 237 29.89 20.94 -13.87
C GLU A 237 28.54 20.67 -13.16
N ALA A 238 27.81 19.64 -13.58
CA ALA A 238 26.57 19.22 -12.93
C ALA A 238 26.79 18.90 -11.44
N GLY A 239 25.89 19.38 -10.57
CA GLY A 239 26.03 19.23 -9.11
C GLY A 239 26.82 20.36 -8.43
N SER A 240 27.21 21.41 -9.18
CA SER A 240 27.87 22.61 -8.63
C SER A 240 26.93 23.44 -7.75
N VAL A 241 27.51 24.16 -6.79
CA VAL A 241 26.78 25.06 -5.88
C VAL A 241 27.27 26.49 -6.06
N MET A 242 26.35 27.43 -6.26
CA MET A 242 26.67 28.83 -6.47
C MET A 242 26.02 29.70 -5.41
N PHE A 243 26.78 30.63 -4.83
CA PHE A 243 26.27 31.64 -3.92
C PHE A 243 26.27 32.99 -4.64
N VAL A 244 25.10 33.63 -4.70
CA VAL A 244 24.92 34.92 -5.37
C VAL A 244 24.24 35.93 -4.45
N GLU A 245 24.85 37.09 -4.26
CA GLU A 245 24.26 38.18 -3.47
C GLU A 245 23.08 38.82 -4.22
N ALA A 246 21.92 38.90 -3.58
CA ALA A 246 20.68 39.45 -4.13
C ALA A 246 20.74 40.97 -4.38
N SER A 247 21.78 41.65 -3.89
CA SER A 247 21.95 43.10 -3.97
C SER A 247 22.26 43.66 -5.38
N MET A 248 22.46 42.77 -6.35
CA MET A 248 22.86 43.12 -7.73
C MET A 248 21.75 43.71 -8.63
N GLY A 249 20.58 44.05 -8.08
CA GLY A 249 19.46 44.65 -8.82
C GLY A 249 18.71 43.66 -9.72
N ASP A 250 17.58 44.11 -10.30
CA ASP A 250 16.67 43.26 -11.08
C ASP A 250 17.37 42.55 -12.25
N ALA A 251 18.35 43.20 -12.89
CA ALA A 251 19.10 42.64 -14.01
C ALA A 251 19.91 41.36 -13.68
N ALA A 252 20.37 41.19 -12.43
CA ALA A 252 21.07 39.97 -12.03
C ALA A 252 20.09 38.83 -11.73
N ARG A 253 18.94 39.14 -11.12
CA ARG A 253 17.86 38.17 -10.92
C ARG A 253 17.29 37.67 -12.24
N ASP A 254 17.09 38.58 -13.20
CA ASP A 254 16.66 38.25 -14.56
C ASP A 254 17.66 37.32 -15.26
N ARG A 255 18.97 37.59 -15.13
CA ARG A 255 19.99 36.70 -15.70
C ARG A 255 20.03 35.32 -15.05
N ILE A 256 19.83 35.23 -13.73
CA ILE A 256 19.78 33.94 -13.04
C ILE A 256 18.54 33.16 -13.49
N SER A 257 17.37 33.81 -13.59
CA SER A 257 16.15 33.16 -14.08
C SER A 257 16.20 32.81 -15.58
N GLU A 258 17.01 33.51 -16.38
CA GLU A 258 17.30 33.16 -17.78
C GLU A 258 18.20 31.92 -17.94
N ASN A 259 19.03 31.62 -16.92
CA ASN A 259 20.04 30.55 -16.93
C ASN A 259 19.67 29.33 -16.08
N PHE A 260 18.81 29.50 -15.06
CA PHE A 260 18.41 28.45 -14.12
C PHE A 260 16.89 28.44 -13.95
N LEU A 261 16.32 27.25 -13.79
CA LEU A 261 14.90 27.12 -13.46
C LEU A 261 14.62 27.57 -12.03
N SER A 262 13.39 27.99 -11.77
CA SER A 262 12.94 28.50 -10.47
C SER A 262 13.26 27.54 -9.31
N HIS A 263 13.10 26.23 -9.49
CA HIS A 263 13.38 25.24 -8.46
C HIS A 263 14.88 24.96 -8.27
N GLN A 264 15.77 25.34 -9.20
CA GLN A 264 17.23 25.25 -9.00
C GLN A 264 17.75 26.39 -8.10
N ILE A 265 16.94 27.42 -7.89
CA ILE A 265 17.26 28.62 -7.12
C ILE A 265 16.62 28.50 -5.73
N ILE A 266 17.44 28.60 -4.69
CA ILE A 266 16.99 28.72 -3.30
C ILE A 266 17.26 30.14 -2.85
N ASP A 267 16.20 30.85 -2.50
CA ASP A 267 16.29 32.15 -1.85
C ASP A 267 16.41 31.98 -0.33
N ALA A 268 17.60 32.27 0.21
CA ALA A 268 17.89 32.14 1.63
C ALA A 268 17.02 33.08 2.49
N GLU A 269 16.62 34.24 1.97
CA GLU A 269 15.74 35.17 2.67
C GLU A 269 14.30 34.65 2.70
N SER A 270 13.79 34.10 1.59
CA SER A 270 12.48 33.45 1.57
C SER A 270 12.44 32.24 2.51
N VAL A 271 13.51 31.45 2.56
CA VAL A 271 13.63 30.35 3.53
C VAL A 271 13.70 30.89 4.95
N ALA A 272 14.42 32.00 5.19
CA ALA A 272 14.53 32.65 6.49
C ALA A 272 13.18 33.13 7.03
N ARG A 273 12.38 33.82 6.22
CA ARG A 273 11.09 34.41 6.61
C ARG A 273 10.06 33.39 7.05
N ARG A 274 10.13 32.17 6.52
CA ARG A 274 9.26 31.06 6.98
C ARG A 274 9.56 30.64 8.41
N ILE A 275 10.75 30.95 8.92
CA ILE A 275 11.34 30.30 10.10
C ILE A 275 11.68 31.30 11.19
N HIS A 276 11.98 32.57 10.90
CA HIS A 276 12.40 33.58 11.87
C HIS A 276 11.71 34.93 11.65
N ALA A 277 11.22 35.55 12.73
CA ALA A 277 10.67 36.92 12.72
C ALA A 277 11.78 37.99 12.61
N ASP A 278 12.90 37.78 13.30
CA ASP A 278 14.14 38.55 13.14
C ASP A 278 15.14 37.71 12.33
N ILE A 279 15.55 38.20 11.16
CA ILE A 279 16.52 37.52 10.28
C ILE A 279 17.90 37.55 10.93
N THR A 280 18.19 36.59 11.81
CA THR A 280 19.55 36.37 12.33
C THR A 280 20.30 35.42 11.41
N ASP A 281 21.55 35.76 11.10
CA ASP A 281 22.37 35.00 10.14
C ASP A 281 22.54 33.51 10.52
N ASP A 282 22.63 33.20 11.82
CA ASP A 282 22.84 31.85 12.31
C ASP A 282 21.63 30.94 12.05
N ALA A 283 20.43 31.47 12.26
CA ALA A 283 19.21 30.68 12.21
C ALA A 283 18.75 30.41 10.77
N VAL A 284 19.08 31.34 9.85
CA VAL A 284 19.02 31.13 8.39
C VAL A 284 20.04 30.09 7.94
N SER A 285 21.27 30.18 8.46
CA SER A 285 22.36 29.28 8.09
C SER A 285 22.03 27.82 8.40
N ASP A 286 21.37 27.54 9.53
CA ASP A 286 21.03 26.19 9.95
C ASP A 286 20.06 25.46 9.00
N VAL A 287 19.03 26.17 8.53
CA VAL A 287 18.01 25.57 7.65
C VAL A 287 18.53 25.48 6.23
N MET A 288 19.21 26.52 5.77
CA MET A 288 19.91 26.50 4.48
C MET A 288 20.93 25.37 4.44
N ALA A 289 21.68 25.13 5.53
CA ALA A 289 22.57 23.99 5.65
C ALA A 289 21.83 22.65 5.56
N PHE A 290 20.59 22.55 6.08
CA PHE A 290 19.77 21.34 5.94
C PHE A 290 19.34 21.11 4.48
N ILE A 291 18.78 22.13 3.81
CA ILE A 291 18.38 22.06 2.40
C ILE A 291 19.58 21.75 1.51
N LEU A 292 20.70 22.46 1.69
CA LEU A 292 21.92 22.26 0.90
C LEU A 292 22.50 20.87 1.07
N ARG A 293 22.47 20.29 2.28
CA ARG A 293 22.89 18.89 2.48
C ARG A 293 22.05 17.91 1.67
N GLN A 294 20.75 18.16 1.52
CA GLN A 294 19.89 17.34 0.67
C GLN A 294 20.24 17.52 -0.81
N ARG A 295 20.40 18.76 -1.28
CA ARG A 295 20.77 19.01 -2.69
C ARG A 295 22.13 18.43 -3.08
N ILE A 296 23.13 18.56 -2.21
CA ILE A 296 24.44 17.93 -2.38
C ILE A 296 24.31 16.41 -2.41
N HIS A 297 23.50 15.83 -1.50
CA HIS A 297 23.25 14.39 -1.51
C HIS A 297 22.65 13.93 -2.84
N HIS A 298 21.65 14.66 -3.36
CA HIS A 298 20.98 14.36 -4.63
C HIS A 298 21.75 14.80 -5.89
N ASN A 299 22.98 15.32 -5.74
CA ASN A 299 23.82 15.75 -6.85
C ASN A 299 23.17 16.83 -7.75
N LEU A 300 22.45 17.77 -7.14
CA LEU A 300 21.72 18.81 -7.87
C LEU A 300 22.51 20.11 -8.00
N THR A 301 22.60 20.63 -9.23
CA THR A 301 23.09 21.99 -9.48
C THR A 301 22.19 22.99 -8.76
N THR A 302 22.78 23.84 -7.93
CA THR A 302 22.04 24.69 -6.98
C THR A 302 22.56 26.12 -6.97
N VAL A 303 21.63 27.08 -7.05
CA VAL A 303 21.92 28.51 -6.85
C VAL A 303 21.33 28.96 -5.53
N VAL A 304 22.14 29.56 -4.67
CA VAL A 304 21.72 30.14 -3.39
C VAL A 304 21.76 31.65 -3.51
N LEU A 305 20.59 32.29 -3.48
CA LEU A 305 20.49 33.74 -3.37
C LEU A 305 20.53 34.13 -1.89
N TYR A 306 21.37 35.10 -1.53
CA TYR A 306 21.48 35.61 -0.16
C TYR A 306 21.42 37.15 -0.12
N PRO A 307 20.85 37.76 0.94
CA PRO A 307 20.68 39.21 1.01
C PRO A 307 22.00 39.95 1.22
N LYS A 308 22.01 41.25 0.88
CA LYS A 308 23.15 42.13 1.13
C LYS A 308 23.47 42.11 2.63
N GLU A 309 24.74 41.93 2.97
CA GLU A 309 25.25 41.87 4.37
C GLU A 309 24.99 40.57 5.15
N PHE A 310 24.49 39.50 4.52
CA PHE A 310 24.35 38.18 5.14
C PHE A 310 25.71 37.61 5.59
N ARG A 311 25.98 37.48 6.89
CA ARG A 311 27.28 37.00 7.43
C ARG A 311 27.35 35.48 7.57
N GLY A 312 26.24 34.78 7.32
CA GLY A 312 26.12 33.32 7.46
C GLY A 312 26.80 32.49 6.35
N ILE A 313 27.26 33.12 5.27
CA ILE A 313 27.86 32.45 4.08
C ILE A 313 29.00 31.51 4.48
N GLY A 314 29.90 31.95 5.37
CA GLY A 314 31.01 31.13 5.84
C GLY A 314 30.54 29.86 6.59
N GLY A 315 29.39 29.90 7.26
CA GLY A 315 28.75 28.74 7.87
C GLY A 315 28.22 27.74 6.82
N LEU A 316 27.62 28.26 5.75
CA LEU A 316 27.16 27.45 4.62
C LEU A 316 28.33 26.79 3.89
N GLN A 317 29.39 27.55 3.60
CA GLN A 317 30.62 27.01 3.00
C GLN A 317 31.27 25.93 3.86
N ARG A 318 31.29 26.09 5.20
CA ARG A 318 31.73 25.02 6.13
C ARG A 318 30.85 23.78 6.07
N THR A 319 29.53 23.94 5.90
CA THR A 319 28.61 22.80 5.72
C THR A 319 28.97 22.01 4.47
N ILE A 320 29.32 22.70 3.38
CA ILE A 320 29.76 22.09 2.13
C ILE A 320 31.06 21.31 2.34
N GLY A 321 32.11 21.94 2.90
CA GLY A 321 33.38 21.24 3.16
C GLY A 321 33.23 20.04 4.12
N SER A 322 32.36 20.15 5.13
CA SER A 322 32.01 19.05 6.02
C SER A 322 31.31 17.89 5.30
N ALA A 323 30.45 18.20 4.32
CA ALA A 323 29.79 17.19 3.51
C ALA A 323 30.78 16.46 2.60
N GLU A 324 31.74 17.17 2.00
CA GLU A 324 32.79 16.58 1.19
C GLU A 324 33.66 15.62 1.99
N GLU A 325 34.10 16.03 3.18
CA GLU A 325 34.96 15.23 4.07
C GLU A 325 34.21 14.00 4.62
N ARG A 326 33.02 14.18 5.21
CA ARG A 326 32.31 13.11 5.91
C ARG A 326 31.69 12.07 4.99
N ARG A 327 31.27 12.47 3.80
CA ARG A 327 30.59 11.57 2.86
C ARG A 327 31.51 11.13 1.71
N SER A 328 32.76 11.59 1.69
CA SER A 328 33.69 11.37 0.58
C SER A 328 33.06 11.77 -0.77
N ILE A 329 32.27 12.85 -0.76
CA ILE A 329 31.59 13.38 -1.94
C ILE A 329 32.42 14.52 -2.50
N HIS A 330 32.70 14.50 -3.80
CA HIS A 330 33.29 15.65 -4.47
C HIS A 330 32.21 16.62 -4.95
N ILE A 331 32.33 17.90 -4.63
CA ILE A 331 31.50 18.95 -5.20
C ILE A 331 32.31 19.66 -6.27
N PRO A 332 31.86 19.64 -7.54
CA PRO A 332 32.71 20.08 -8.65
C PRO A 332 33.20 21.52 -8.55
N GLN A 333 32.29 22.46 -8.25
CA GLN A 333 32.60 23.88 -8.17
C GLN A 333 31.74 24.59 -7.11
N ILE A 334 32.36 25.55 -6.42
CA ILE A 334 31.71 26.45 -5.46
C ILE A 334 32.07 27.88 -5.83
N PHE A 335 31.07 28.69 -6.20
CA PHE A 335 31.25 30.11 -6.51
C PHE A 335 30.72 30.97 -5.36
N SER A 336 31.51 31.92 -4.87
CA SER A 336 31.12 32.83 -3.80
C SER A 336 31.57 34.25 -4.10
N ASP A 337 30.96 34.89 -5.10
CA ASP A 337 30.92 36.36 -5.22
C ASP A 337 30.15 36.84 -6.46
N ALA A 338 29.73 38.09 -6.39
CA ALA A 338 28.98 38.82 -7.41
C ALA A 338 29.74 39.02 -8.72
N ASP A 339 31.04 39.33 -8.64
CA ASP A 339 31.87 39.67 -9.80
C ASP A 339 32.10 38.48 -10.76
N ASP A 340 32.00 37.25 -10.26
CA ASP A 340 32.17 36.03 -11.06
C ASP A 340 30.93 35.65 -11.89
N MET A 341 29.77 36.24 -11.59
CA MET A 341 28.47 35.95 -12.24
C MET A 341 27.84 37.19 -12.89
N ALA A 342 28.17 38.42 -12.44
CA ALA A 342 27.68 39.68 -13.01
C ALA A 342 28.06 39.87 -14.49
N PHE A 343 29.16 39.24 -14.94
CA PHE A 343 29.63 39.29 -16.33
C PHE A 343 29.29 38.05 -17.16
N VAL A 344 28.67 37.03 -16.55
CA VAL A 344 28.27 35.82 -17.25
C VAL A 344 26.97 36.10 -18.00
N ARG A 345 27.01 36.00 -19.34
CA ARG A 345 25.80 36.10 -20.17
C ARG A 345 25.03 34.78 -20.17
N ASP A 346 25.76 33.69 -20.32
CA ASP A 346 25.21 32.34 -20.42
C ASP A 346 25.95 31.39 -19.48
N VAL A 347 25.22 30.52 -18.79
CA VAL A 347 25.76 29.36 -18.08
C VAL A 347 25.42 28.10 -18.86
N VAL A 348 26.40 27.22 -19.03
CA VAL A 348 26.21 25.87 -19.59
C VAL A 348 26.61 24.85 -18.53
N VAL A 349 25.67 23.98 -18.17
CA VAL A 349 25.95 22.85 -17.27
C VAL A 349 26.57 21.72 -18.10
N GLN A 350 27.85 21.47 -17.89
CA GLN A 350 28.57 20.36 -18.48
C GLN A 350 28.36 19.09 -17.63
N ARG A 351 27.91 18.03 -18.29
CA ARG A 351 27.92 16.67 -17.75
C ARG A 351 29.05 15.87 -18.36
N ASN A 352 29.70 15.04 -17.55
CA ASN A 352 30.63 14.04 -18.04
C ASN A 352 29.89 12.74 -18.42
N ALA A 353 29.01 12.86 -19.40
CA ALA A 353 28.18 11.79 -19.95
C ALA A 353 28.44 11.61 -21.46
N LYS A 354 27.90 10.55 -22.04
CA LYS A 354 27.98 10.33 -23.50
C LYS A 354 27.26 11.46 -24.25
N ASP A 355 27.80 11.86 -25.39
CA ASP A 355 27.07 12.72 -26.32
C ASP A 355 25.77 12.06 -26.72
N ASP A 356 24.71 12.87 -26.82
CA ASP A 356 23.43 12.37 -27.28
C ASP A 356 23.56 11.81 -28.70
N GLU A 357 22.92 10.67 -28.92
CA GLU A 357 22.86 10.00 -30.21
C GLU A 357 21.42 9.56 -30.48
N PRO A 358 21.04 9.28 -31.74
CA PRO A 358 19.73 8.74 -32.04
C PRO A 358 19.53 7.40 -31.32
N LEU A 359 18.49 7.30 -30.49
CA LEU A 359 18.12 6.08 -29.77
C LEU A 359 16.66 5.73 -30.02
N PHE A 360 16.33 4.46 -29.81
CA PHE A 360 14.97 3.97 -29.68
C PHE A 360 14.86 3.22 -28.36
N LEU A 361 14.21 3.85 -27.38
CA LEU A 361 14.03 3.31 -26.03
C LEU A 361 12.83 2.37 -26.04
N VAL A 362 12.95 1.19 -25.44
CA VAL A 362 11.90 0.16 -25.39
C VAL A 362 11.64 -0.18 -23.93
N GLY A 363 10.37 -0.08 -23.51
CA GLY A 363 9.94 -0.45 -22.17
C GLY A 363 10.11 -1.94 -21.87
N ASP A 364 9.53 -2.38 -20.76
CA ASP A 364 9.62 -3.77 -20.31
C ASP A 364 9.09 -4.71 -21.40
N VAL A 365 9.95 -5.62 -21.88
CA VAL A 365 9.60 -6.50 -23.02
C VAL A 365 8.80 -7.70 -22.55
N GLN A 366 9.20 -8.26 -21.40
CA GLN A 366 8.52 -9.36 -20.70
C GLN A 366 8.00 -10.45 -21.63
N GLY A 367 8.86 -11.02 -22.49
CA GLY A 367 8.47 -12.13 -23.36
C GLY A 367 7.58 -11.77 -24.56
N CYS A 368 7.23 -10.49 -24.78
CA CYS A 368 6.47 -10.01 -25.95
C CYS A 368 7.36 -9.86 -27.20
N TYR A 369 7.94 -11.00 -27.59
CA TYR A 369 8.94 -11.12 -28.63
C TYR A 369 8.52 -10.55 -29.98
N ARG A 370 7.26 -10.74 -30.41
CA ARG A 370 6.82 -10.33 -31.75
C ARG A 370 6.72 -8.81 -31.85
N ALA A 371 6.18 -8.17 -30.81
CA ALA A 371 6.13 -6.71 -30.71
C ALA A 371 7.56 -6.12 -30.73
N MET A 372 8.45 -6.68 -29.92
CA MET A 372 9.85 -6.26 -29.84
C MET A 372 10.62 -6.47 -31.17
N ARG A 373 10.35 -7.56 -31.89
CA ARG A 373 10.90 -7.77 -33.24
C ARG A 373 10.41 -6.77 -34.26
N GLU A 374 9.16 -6.36 -34.17
CA GLU A 374 8.60 -5.35 -35.07
C GLU A 374 9.36 -4.04 -34.90
N PHE A 375 9.55 -3.58 -33.67
CA PHE A 375 10.40 -2.42 -33.36
C PHE A 375 11.81 -2.58 -33.91
N ALA A 376 12.49 -3.69 -33.63
CA ALA A 376 13.82 -3.93 -34.18
C ALA A 376 13.83 -3.92 -35.73
N GLY A 377 12.76 -4.36 -36.36
CA GLY A 377 12.55 -4.30 -37.81
C GLY A 377 12.36 -2.87 -38.33
N ARG A 378 11.59 -2.02 -37.62
CA ARG A 378 11.40 -0.60 -37.93
C ARG A 378 12.74 0.15 -37.86
N ILE A 379 13.48 -0.02 -36.77
CA ILE A 379 14.80 0.62 -36.57
C ILE A 379 15.82 0.13 -37.59
N ARG A 380 15.82 -1.16 -37.92
CA ARG A 380 16.68 -1.68 -38.98
C ARG A 380 16.38 -1.04 -40.34
N LYS A 381 15.09 -0.87 -40.69
CA LYS A 381 14.68 -0.24 -41.96
C LYS A 381 15.12 1.22 -41.99
N GLU A 382 14.87 1.98 -40.91
CA GLU A 382 15.32 3.36 -40.76
C GLU A 382 16.84 3.50 -40.98
N ASN A 383 17.64 2.66 -40.30
CA ASN A 383 19.09 2.68 -40.44
C ASN A 383 19.58 2.30 -41.85
N VAL A 384 18.86 1.42 -42.56
CA VAL A 384 19.19 1.08 -43.95
C VAL A 384 18.88 2.26 -44.87
N SER A 385 17.68 2.84 -44.76
CA SER A 385 17.28 4.01 -45.55
C SER A 385 18.21 5.19 -45.33
N ALA A 386 18.54 5.52 -44.07
CA ALA A 386 19.45 6.60 -43.73
C ALA A 386 20.85 6.39 -44.33
N LYS A 387 21.35 5.14 -44.34
CA LYS A 387 22.64 4.80 -44.96
C LYS A 387 22.61 4.89 -46.49
N GLU A 388 21.49 4.55 -47.12
CA GLU A 388 21.30 4.69 -48.58
C GLU A 388 21.27 6.18 -48.99
N GLU A 389 20.71 7.05 -48.15
CA GLU A 389 20.71 8.50 -48.37
C GLU A 389 22.08 9.13 -48.10
N ARG A 390 22.76 8.68 -47.04
CA ARG A 390 24.05 9.22 -46.59
C ARG A 390 24.90 8.14 -45.94
N GLU A 391 26.06 7.83 -46.51
CA GLU A 391 26.91 6.72 -46.06
C GLU A 391 27.42 6.90 -44.61
N ASP A 392 27.57 8.15 -44.14
CA ASP A 392 27.97 8.52 -42.77
C ASP A 392 26.79 8.89 -41.85
N ALA A 393 25.56 8.51 -42.18
CA ALA A 393 24.41 8.70 -41.30
C ALA A 393 24.58 7.95 -39.96
N SER A 394 24.26 8.63 -38.85
CA SER A 394 24.26 8.03 -37.52
C SER A 394 23.22 6.91 -37.44
N GLN A 395 23.60 5.78 -36.84
CA GLN A 395 22.70 4.63 -36.68
C GLN A 395 21.96 4.73 -35.37
N ARG A 396 20.63 4.63 -35.43
CA ARG A 396 19.78 4.54 -34.23
C ARG A 396 20.00 3.20 -33.53
N LYS A 397 20.37 3.25 -32.24
CA LYS A 397 20.51 2.07 -31.37
C LYS A 397 19.24 1.85 -30.55
N ILE A 398 18.97 0.59 -30.22
CA ILE A 398 17.85 0.23 -29.34
C ILE A 398 18.34 0.21 -27.89
N VAL A 399 17.60 0.79 -26.95
CA VAL A 399 17.89 0.68 -25.52
C VAL A 399 16.71 -0.02 -24.85
N PHE A 400 16.94 -1.20 -24.30
CA PHE A 400 15.95 -1.92 -23.51
C PHE A 400 16.01 -1.44 -22.06
N VAL A 401 14.87 -1.06 -21.52
CA VAL A 401 14.70 -0.52 -20.17
C VAL A 401 14.64 -1.63 -19.10
N GLY A 402 15.02 -2.86 -19.45
CA GLY A 402 15.04 -4.03 -18.57
C GLY A 402 13.89 -5.00 -18.80
N ASP A 403 13.84 -6.02 -17.95
CA ASP A 403 12.80 -7.04 -17.88
C ASP A 403 12.50 -7.67 -19.25
N MET A 404 13.47 -8.43 -19.76
CA MET A 404 13.35 -9.08 -21.06
C MET A 404 12.30 -10.22 -21.09
N ALA A 405 11.97 -10.80 -19.93
CA ALA A 405 11.28 -12.09 -19.80
C ALA A 405 10.50 -12.22 -18.46
N ASP A 406 9.88 -13.40 -18.27
CA ASP A 406 9.21 -13.97 -17.10
C ASP A 406 7.70 -13.71 -16.96
N ARG A 407 7.08 -12.94 -17.87
CA ARG A 407 5.62 -12.70 -17.82
C ARG A 407 4.92 -12.86 -19.16
N GLY A 408 5.65 -13.15 -20.23
CA GLY A 408 5.08 -13.22 -21.57
C GLY A 408 5.20 -14.58 -22.21
N PRO A 409 4.63 -14.71 -23.42
CA PRO A 409 4.51 -15.99 -24.11
C PRO A 409 5.82 -16.50 -24.74
N TYR A 410 6.84 -15.66 -24.90
CA TYR A 410 8.08 -16.00 -25.65
C TYR A 410 9.35 -15.56 -24.90
N ASP A 411 9.42 -15.86 -23.61
CA ASP A 411 10.53 -15.46 -22.72
C ASP A 411 11.92 -15.87 -23.26
N ALA A 412 12.09 -17.15 -23.63
CA ALA A 412 13.36 -17.65 -24.14
C ALA A 412 13.77 -16.97 -25.46
N GLU A 413 12.83 -16.78 -26.39
CA GLU A 413 13.06 -16.09 -27.66
C GLU A 413 13.47 -14.63 -27.45
N SER A 414 12.81 -13.92 -26.53
CA SER A 414 13.16 -12.55 -26.15
C SER A 414 14.60 -12.46 -25.65
N VAL A 415 14.98 -13.32 -24.68
CA VAL A 415 16.34 -13.35 -24.13
C VAL A 415 17.38 -13.63 -25.23
N ILE A 416 17.14 -14.63 -26.08
CA ILE A 416 18.06 -15.00 -27.17
C ILE A 416 18.26 -13.83 -28.14
N TYR A 417 17.17 -13.18 -28.55
CA TYR A 417 17.21 -12.14 -29.56
C TYR A 417 17.82 -10.84 -29.03
N ILE A 418 17.46 -10.42 -27.81
CA ILE A 418 18.07 -9.25 -27.17
C ILE A 418 19.56 -9.47 -26.96
N THR A 419 19.97 -10.67 -26.51
CA THR A 419 21.40 -11.03 -26.41
C THR A 419 22.12 -10.87 -27.74
N ALA A 420 21.52 -11.30 -28.85
CA ALA A 420 22.10 -11.15 -30.18
C ALA A 420 22.24 -9.69 -30.61
N LEU A 421 21.23 -8.85 -30.34
CA LEU A 421 21.27 -7.41 -30.64
C LEU A 421 22.37 -6.71 -29.84
N VAL A 422 22.41 -6.93 -28.52
CA VAL A 422 23.39 -6.32 -27.61
C VAL A 422 24.81 -6.72 -28.00
N ARG A 423 25.07 -8.02 -28.21
CA ARG A 423 26.39 -8.51 -28.61
C ARG A 423 26.84 -8.02 -30.00
N SER A 424 25.90 -7.63 -30.85
CA SER A 424 26.20 -7.03 -32.16
C SER A 424 26.38 -5.51 -32.13
N GLY A 425 26.30 -4.88 -30.96
CA GLY A 425 26.41 -3.43 -30.80
C GLY A 425 25.19 -2.64 -31.29
N ARG A 426 24.09 -3.32 -31.61
CA ARG A 426 22.83 -2.71 -32.11
C ARG A 426 21.87 -2.31 -30.99
N ALA A 427 22.11 -2.82 -29.79
CA ALA A 427 21.29 -2.51 -28.63
C ALA A 427 22.11 -2.39 -27.35
N ILE A 428 21.53 -1.72 -26.36
CA ILE A 428 21.99 -1.66 -24.97
C ILE A 428 20.86 -2.25 -24.11
N LEU A 429 21.20 -3.03 -23.09
CA LEU A 429 20.25 -3.50 -22.08
C LEU A 429 20.59 -2.83 -20.76
N VAL A 430 19.66 -2.05 -20.22
CA VAL A 430 19.67 -1.65 -18.81
C VAL A 430 19.02 -2.77 -18.00
N LYS A 431 19.59 -3.12 -16.86
CA LYS A 431 19.20 -4.31 -16.10
C LYS A 431 17.91 -4.07 -15.30
N GLY A 432 16.93 -4.96 -15.44
CA GLY A 432 15.76 -5.03 -14.57
C GLY A 432 15.86 -6.12 -13.49
N ASN A 433 14.87 -6.21 -12.61
CA ASN A 433 14.89 -7.22 -11.54
C ASN A 433 14.70 -8.64 -12.09
N HIS A 434 13.94 -8.83 -13.17
CA HIS A 434 13.80 -10.14 -13.80
C HIS A 434 15.11 -10.57 -14.46
N ASP A 435 15.87 -9.63 -15.02
CA ASP A 435 17.18 -9.89 -15.60
C ASP A 435 18.21 -10.32 -14.53
N GLU A 436 18.16 -9.73 -13.33
CA GLU A 436 18.98 -10.17 -12.19
C GLU A 436 18.64 -11.59 -11.73
N ASN A 437 17.35 -11.91 -11.63
CA ASN A 437 16.92 -13.25 -11.26
C ASN A 437 17.34 -14.27 -12.33
N LEU A 438 17.21 -13.91 -13.61
CA LEU A 438 17.66 -14.74 -14.73
C LEU A 438 19.17 -15.00 -14.65
N LEU A 439 19.98 -13.98 -14.36
CA LEU A 439 21.42 -14.11 -14.17
C LEU A 439 21.76 -15.12 -13.05
N LYS A 440 21.14 -14.97 -11.88
CA LYS A 440 21.29 -15.89 -10.73
C LYS A 440 20.95 -17.33 -11.14
N GLY A 441 19.81 -17.52 -11.78
CA GLY A 441 19.35 -18.84 -12.24
C GLY A 441 20.27 -19.50 -13.25
N LEU A 442 20.75 -18.74 -14.24
CA LEU A 442 21.68 -19.25 -15.23
C LEU A 442 23.02 -19.67 -14.60
N LYS A 443 23.48 -18.96 -13.56
CA LYS A 443 24.63 -19.32 -12.71
C LYS A 443 24.40 -20.52 -11.78
N GLY A 444 23.14 -20.97 -11.64
CA GLY A 444 22.77 -22.08 -10.77
C GLY A 444 22.53 -21.68 -9.31
N GLU A 445 22.37 -20.40 -9.03
CA GLU A 445 21.95 -19.89 -7.74
C GLU A 445 20.44 -20.11 -7.53
N ALA A 446 20.00 -20.16 -6.28
CA ALA A 446 18.59 -20.34 -5.95
C ALA A 446 17.77 -19.09 -6.29
N ILE A 447 16.63 -19.28 -6.96
CA ILE A 447 15.68 -18.22 -7.32
C ILE A 447 14.32 -18.51 -6.67
N SER A 448 13.69 -17.49 -6.10
CA SER A 448 12.35 -17.59 -5.50
C SER A 448 11.20 -17.49 -6.50
N SER A 449 11.43 -16.93 -7.69
CA SER A 449 10.43 -16.84 -8.77
C SER A 449 10.29 -18.18 -9.52
N GLY A 450 9.05 -18.67 -9.63
CA GLY A 450 8.75 -19.86 -10.42
C GLY A 450 8.88 -19.60 -11.92
N GLU A 451 8.52 -18.39 -12.36
CA GLU A 451 8.59 -17.92 -13.74
C GLU A 451 10.03 -17.93 -14.25
N THR A 452 10.96 -17.28 -13.53
CA THR A 452 12.37 -17.27 -13.93
C THR A 452 12.96 -18.68 -13.98
N ASN A 453 12.59 -19.56 -13.05
CA ASN A 453 13.04 -20.96 -13.06
C ASN A 453 12.57 -21.70 -14.32
N GLU A 454 11.38 -21.40 -14.83
CA GLU A 454 10.87 -21.92 -16.10
C GLU A 454 11.63 -21.37 -17.30
N THR A 455 11.87 -20.05 -17.36
CA THR A 455 12.69 -19.40 -18.38
C THR A 455 14.09 -20.02 -18.45
N VAL A 456 14.74 -20.23 -17.30
CA VAL A 456 16.07 -20.87 -17.20
C VAL A 456 16.04 -22.30 -17.73
N ARG A 457 15.02 -23.08 -17.34
CA ARG A 457 14.85 -24.46 -17.80
C ARG A 457 14.68 -24.52 -19.32
N GLU A 458 13.88 -23.62 -19.87
CA GLU A 458 13.65 -23.54 -21.31
C GLU A 458 14.91 -23.15 -22.08
N LEU A 459 15.63 -22.12 -21.63
CA LEU A 459 16.90 -21.71 -22.22
C LEU A 459 17.92 -22.86 -22.23
N ARG A 460 18.07 -23.56 -21.10
CA ARG A 460 18.99 -24.72 -20.99
C ARG A 460 18.58 -25.89 -21.88
N LYS A 461 17.27 -26.08 -22.12
CA LYS A 461 16.77 -27.12 -23.03
C LYS A 461 17.05 -26.76 -24.50
N ARG A 462 16.99 -25.47 -24.86
CA ARG A 462 17.11 -24.98 -26.24
C ARG A 462 18.54 -24.66 -26.66
N LEU A 463 19.43 -24.31 -25.73
CA LEU A 463 20.74 -23.73 -26.02
C LEU A 463 21.92 -24.58 -25.54
N SER A 464 23.03 -24.50 -26.27
CA SER A 464 24.30 -25.07 -25.83
C SER A 464 24.88 -24.32 -24.60
N PRO A 465 25.73 -24.96 -23.77
CA PRO A 465 26.40 -24.28 -22.65
C PRO A 465 27.16 -23.02 -23.06
N GLY A 466 27.81 -23.02 -24.22
CA GLY A 466 28.52 -21.84 -24.75
C GLY A 466 27.58 -20.69 -25.14
N SER A 467 26.36 -20.99 -25.58
CA SER A 467 25.34 -19.96 -25.83
C SER A 467 24.78 -19.39 -24.53
N ILE A 468 24.57 -20.24 -23.51
CA ILE A 468 24.18 -19.79 -22.16
C ILE A 468 25.25 -18.87 -21.57
N GLN A 469 26.53 -19.22 -21.71
CA GLN A 469 27.63 -18.39 -21.23
C GLN A 469 27.61 -16.97 -21.84
N LYS A 470 27.25 -16.85 -23.13
CA LYS A 470 27.11 -15.55 -23.80
C LYS A 470 25.98 -14.69 -23.23
N ILE A 471 24.91 -15.30 -22.72
CA ILE A 471 23.80 -14.61 -22.05
C ILE A 471 24.27 -14.13 -20.68
N ILE A 472 24.95 -14.99 -19.91
CA ILE A 472 25.53 -14.64 -18.60
C ILE A 472 26.49 -13.45 -18.76
N GLU A 473 27.43 -13.50 -19.70
CA GLU A 473 28.38 -12.41 -19.97
C GLU A 473 27.69 -11.09 -20.32
N MET A 474 26.56 -11.15 -21.04
CA MET A 474 25.79 -9.96 -21.41
C MET A 474 25.10 -9.36 -20.18
N LEU A 475 24.43 -10.19 -19.38
CA LEU A 475 23.75 -9.79 -18.14
C LEU A 475 24.72 -9.27 -17.06
N GLU A 476 25.94 -9.83 -16.98
CA GLU A 476 26.98 -9.34 -16.06
C GLU A 476 27.45 -7.93 -16.44
N ARG A 477 27.49 -7.62 -17.75
CA ARG A 477 27.94 -6.33 -18.27
C ARG A 477 26.83 -5.29 -18.41
N ALA A 478 25.57 -5.71 -18.38
CA ALA A 478 24.43 -4.79 -18.43
C ALA A 478 24.47 -3.84 -17.23
N PRO A 479 24.45 -2.51 -17.45
CA PRO A 479 24.48 -1.53 -16.37
C PRO A 479 23.13 -1.41 -15.65
N TYR A 480 23.15 -0.85 -14.45
CA TYR A 480 21.94 -0.53 -13.66
C TYR A 480 21.20 0.71 -14.19
N TYR A 481 21.93 1.62 -14.80
CA TYR A 481 21.43 2.78 -15.52
C TYR A 481 22.41 3.13 -16.63
N GLU A 482 21.95 3.82 -17.67
CA GLU A 482 22.81 4.32 -18.74
C GLU A 482 22.55 5.82 -18.95
N GLU A 483 23.61 6.60 -19.11
CA GLU A 483 23.56 8.07 -19.12
C GLU A 483 24.13 8.67 -20.42
N TRP A 484 23.39 9.62 -20.97
CA TRP A 484 23.75 10.58 -22.01
C TRP A 484 23.53 12.01 -21.47
N LYS A 485 24.00 13.03 -22.21
CA LYS A 485 23.96 14.43 -21.74
C LYS A 485 22.58 14.90 -21.29
N HIS A 486 21.53 14.54 -22.02
CA HIS A 486 20.15 14.96 -21.70
C HIS A 486 19.19 13.79 -21.44
N LEU A 487 19.72 12.57 -21.25
CA LEU A 487 18.93 11.36 -21.08
C LEU A 487 19.59 10.39 -20.09
N VAL A 488 18.81 9.90 -19.13
CA VAL A 488 19.18 8.76 -18.29
C VAL A 488 18.14 7.66 -18.47
N VAL A 489 18.59 6.43 -18.68
CA VAL A 489 17.73 5.25 -18.76
C VAL A 489 17.99 4.37 -17.54
N VAL A 490 16.93 4.02 -16.81
CA VAL A 490 16.97 3.22 -15.58
C VAL A 490 15.72 2.35 -15.53
N HIS A 491 15.79 1.15 -14.94
CA HIS A 491 14.63 0.25 -14.99
C HIS A 491 13.47 0.72 -14.10
N ALA A 492 13.65 0.94 -12.79
CA ALA A 492 12.53 1.12 -11.86
C ALA A 492 12.53 2.45 -11.07
N SER A 493 13.68 2.83 -10.51
CA SER A 493 13.78 4.05 -9.70
C SER A 493 15.17 4.67 -9.79
N LEU A 494 15.29 5.97 -9.53
CA LEU A 494 16.59 6.64 -9.56
C LEU A 494 16.64 7.74 -8.50
N PRO A 495 17.14 7.46 -7.29
CA PRO A 495 17.21 8.45 -6.20
C PRO A 495 17.91 9.76 -6.57
N ARG A 496 18.93 9.65 -7.42
CA ARG A 496 19.76 10.73 -7.96
C ARG A 496 20.56 10.19 -9.13
N ILE A 497 21.07 11.07 -9.98
CA ILE A 497 22.08 10.72 -10.98
C ILE A 497 23.44 10.58 -10.24
N PRO A 498 24.08 9.40 -10.25
CA PRO A 498 25.36 9.22 -9.57
C PRO A 498 26.46 10.11 -10.14
N ARG A 499 27.43 10.50 -9.32
CA ARG A 499 28.59 11.24 -9.81
C ARG A 499 29.49 10.32 -10.62
N GLN A 500 30.24 10.90 -11.55
CA GLN A 500 31.18 10.12 -12.33
C GLN A 500 32.23 9.44 -11.44
N GLY A 501 32.45 8.14 -11.66
CA GLY A 501 33.41 7.34 -10.89
C GLY A 501 32.95 7.01 -9.48
N GLU A 502 31.75 7.43 -9.08
CA GLU A 502 31.18 7.09 -7.79
C GLU A 502 30.79 5.61 -7.72
N VAL A 503 31.14 4.96 -6.61
CA VAL A 503 30.65 3.61 -6.32
C VAL A 503 29.22 3.73 -5.79
N VAL A 504 28.25 3.34 -6.60
CA VAL A 504 26.84 3.36 -6.22
C VAL A 504 26.58 2.29 -5.14
N PRO A 505 25.98 2.66 -3.98
CA PRO A 505 25.66 1.70 -2.93
C PRO A 505 24.70 0.60 -3.37
N ASP A 506 24.82 -0.59 -2.77
CA ASP A 506 23.96 -1.76 -3.07
C ASP A 506 22.46 -1.45 -2.92
N TRP A 507 22.07 -0.59 -1.97
CA TRP A 507 20.67 -0.24 -1.78
C TRP A 507 20.13 0.66 -2.91
N GLU A 508 20.97 1.51 -3.52
CA GLU A 508 20.59 2.34 -4.67
C GLU A 508 20.49 1.48 -5.94
N THR A 509 21.44 0.57 -6.18
CA THR A 509 21.34 -0.36 -7.32
C THR A 509 20.16 -1.33 -7.18
N HIS A 510 19.86 -1.77 -5.96
CA HIS A 510 18.67 -2.56 -5.67
C HIS A 510 17.39 -1.77 -5.94
N SER A 511 17.30 -0.50 -5.55
CA SER A 511 16.13 0.31 -5.87
C SER A 511 16.00 0.59 -7.38
N MET A 512 17.11 0.77 -8.09
CA MET A 512 17.11 0.95 -9.55
C MET A 512 16.50 -0.23 -10.31
N THR A 513 16.58 -1.44 -9.76
CA THR A 513 16.01 -2.66 -10.37
C THR A 513 14.67 -3.08 -9.77
N HIS A 514 14.48 -2.96 -8.45
CA HIS A 514 13.29 -3.49 -7.78
C HIS A 514 12.25 -2.42 -7.45
N GLY A 515 12.60 -1.15 -7.67
CA GLY A 515 11.86 0.02 -7.21
C GLY A 515 12.05 0.28 -5.72
N ALA A 516 11.81 1.53 -5.31
CA ALA A 516 11.83 1.92 -3.90
C ALA A 516 10.50 1.53 -3.22
N ARG A 517 10.52 1.04 -1.98
CA ARG A 517 9.30 0.57 -1.30
C ARG A 517 8.66 1.67 -0.46
N SER A 518 7.34 1.73 -0.45
CA SER A 518 6.58 2.69 0.38
C SER A 518 6.48 2.29 1.86
N GLY A 519 6.82 1.05 2.19
CA GLY A 519 6.61 0.47 3.52
C GLY A 519 5.17 0.00 3.79
N ALA A 520 4.22 0.31 2.90
CA ALA A 520 2.85 -0.22 2.95
C ALA A 520 2.78 -1.61 2.32
N PHE A 521 1.86 -2.45 2.79
CA PHE A 521 1.59 -3.77 2.22
C PHE A 521 0.19 -3.81 1.62
N VAL A 522 0.07 -4.30 0.38
CA VAL A 522 -1.19 -4.52 -0.33
C VAL A 522 -1.22 -5.96 -0.81
N GLY A 523 -2.20 -6.72 -0.36
CA GLY A 523 -2.34 -8.15 -0.71
C GLY A 523 -1.13 -9.01 -0.39
N GLY A 524 -0.47 -8.73 0.74
CA GLY A 524 0.72 -9.46 1.17
C GLY A 524 2.01 -9.07 0.42
N ARG A 525 1.96 -8.06 -0.48
CA ARG A 525 3.13 -7.53 -1.18
C ARG A 525 3.41 -6.10 -0.74
N ALA A 526 4.69 -5.74 -0.62
CA ALA A 526 5.08 -4.36 -0.36
C ALA A 526 4.71 -3.49 -1.57
N GLU A 527 4.10 -2.33 -1.33
CA GLU A 527 3.85 -1.33 -2.35
C GLU A 527 5.18 -0.66 -2.74
N VAL A 528 5.36 -0.48 -4.04
CA VAL A 528 6.57 0.09 -4.65
C VAL A 528 6.23 1.48 -5.20
N TRP A 529 7.06 2.47 -4.86
CA TRP A 529 7.01 3.81 -5.44
C TRP A 529 7.45 3.78 -6.89
N LYS A 530 6.76 4.56 -7.71
CA LYS A 530 7.00 4.66 -9.15
C LYS A 530 8.20 5.55 -9.46
N LEU A 531 8.74 5.47 -10.68
CA LEU A 531 9.87 6.31 -11.10
C LEU A 531 9.65 7.82 -10.82
N PRO A 532 8.51 8.46 -11.18
CA PRO A 532 8.28 9.89 -10.87
C PRO A 532 8.29 10.21 -9.36
N ASN A 533 8.11 9.19 -8.50
CA ASN A 533 8.11 9.32 -7.05
C ASN A 533 9.49 9.12 -6.42
N THR A 534 10.53 8.86 -7.20
CA THR A 534 11.86 8.51 -6.69
C THR A 534 12.98 9.35 -7.29
N VAL A 535 12.71 10.07 -8.37
CA VAL A 535 13.70 10.90 -9.07
C VAL A 535 13.89 12.23 -8.37
N ALA A 536 15.14 12.54 -8.01
CA ALA A 536 15.58 13.92 -7.87
C ALA A 536 15.77 14.50 -9.27
N HIS A 537 14.96 15.52 -9.60
CA HIS A 537 14.82 15.99 -10.97
C HIS A 537 15.95 16.95 -11.34
N ASP A 538 16.61 16.61 -12.44
CA ASP A 538 17.53 17.50 -13.11
C ASP A 538 16.84 18.04 -14.38
N PRO A 539 16.60 19.36 -14.49
CA PRO A 539 15.83 19.98 -15.57
C PRO A 539 16.23 19.65 -16.99
N GLU A 540 17.52 19.41 -17.18
CA GLU A 540 18.09 19.18 -18.50
C GLU A 540 18.09 17.69 -18.87
N VAL A 541 17.66 16.82 -17.96
CA VAL A 541 17.71 15.36 -18.14
C VAL A 541 16.32 14.78 -18.11
N LEU A 542 15.99 14.06 -19.17
CA LEU A 542 14.88 13.14 -19.17
C LEU A 542 15.32 11.81 -18.54
N VAL A 543 14.62 11.35 -17.50
CA VAL A 543 14.84 10.02 -16.91
C VAL A 543 13.77 9.06 -17.42
N VAL A 544 14.19 8.05 -18.18
CA VAL A 544 13.29 7.07 -18.79
C VAL A 544 13.36 5.75 -18.05
N GLY A 545 12.21 5.19 -17.69
CA GLY A 545 12.14 3.86 -17.06
C GLY A 545 10.89 3.05 -17.33
N GLY A 546 10.76 1.95 -16.58
CA GLY A 546 9.70 0.94 -16.62
C GLY A 546 9.30 0.50 -15.21
N HIS A 547 8.82 -0.74 -15.04
CA HIS A 547 8.49 -1.38 -13.75
C HIS A 547 7.46 -0.63 -12.88
N THR A 548 6.49 0.04 -13.50
CA THR A 548 5.51 0.87 -12.78
C THR A 548 4.06 0.42 -12.98
N HIS A 549 3.82 -0.55 -13.89
CA HIS A 549 2.50 -1.09 -14.24
C HIS A 549 1.49 0.02 -14.57
N GLU A 550 1.91 1.04 -15.31
CA GLU A 550 0.99 2.10 -15.75
C GLU A 550 0.00 1.56 -16.79
N GLU A 551 -1.14 2.21 -16.95
CA GLU A 551 -2.08 1.81 -17.98
C GLU A 551 -1.64 2.22 -19.39
N GLU A 552 -0.89 3.30 -19.49
CA GLU A 552 -0.38 3.90 -20.73
C GLU A 552 1.01 4.50 -20.45
N PRO A 553 1.87 4.67 -21.47
CA PRO A 553 3.14 5.36 -21.30
C PRO A 553 2.88 6.78 -20.82
N MET A 554 3.72 7.26 -19.92
CA MET A 554 3.55 8.55 -19.28
C MET A 554 4.79 9.40 -19.48
N MET A 555 4.62 10.66 -19.86
CA MET A 555 5.66 11.68 -19.74
C MET A 555 5.22 12.70 -18.70
N GLU A 556 5.99 12.82 -17.62
CA GLU A 556 5.70 13.66 -16.49
C GLU A 556 6.74 14.79 -16.43
N ARG A 557 6.26 16.03 -16.59
CA ARG A 557 7.10 17.21 -16.78
C ARG A 557 7.75 17.72 -15.48
N ILE A 558 7.11 17.51 -14.33
CA ILE A 558 7.57 18.06 -13.04
C ILE A 558 8.80 17.29 -12.53
N SER A 559 8.81 16.00 -12.76
CA SER A 559 9.86 15.05 -12.39
C SER A 559 10.86 14.82 -13.52
N GLY A 560 10.57 15.31 -14.72
CA GLY A 560 11.35 15.05 -15.94
C GLY A 560 11.51 13.56 -16.20
N THR A 561 10.41 12.81 -16.09
CA THR A 561 10.44 11.35 -16.27
C THR A 561 9.56 10.92 -17.43
N ALA A 562 10.00 9.89 -18.16
CA ALA A 562 9.14 9.12 -19.03
C ALA A 562 9.09 7.67 -18.56
N VAL A 563 7.91 7.09 -18.59
CA VAL A 563 7.67 5.70 -18.23
C VAL A 563 7.12 5.02 -19.47
N LEU A 564 7.83 3.98 -19.94
CA LEU A 564 7.47 3.23 -21.14
C LEU A 564 6.81 1.88 -20.84
N ASP A 565 6.74 1.47 -19.57
CA ASP A 565 5.96 0.31 -19.16
C ASP A 565 4.47 0.66 -19.09
N ALA A 566 3.65 -0.06 -19.87
CA ALA A 566 2.20 0.05 -19.86
C ALA A 566 1.50 -1.32 -19.73
N GLY A 567 2.16 -2.28 -19.07
CA GLY A 567 1.63 -3.62 -18.86
C GLY A 567 1.54 -4.44 -20.15
N VAL A 568 2.64 -4.54 -20.91
CA VAL A 568 2.66 -5.29 -22.19
C VAL A 568 2.27 -6.77 -21.98
N GLU A 569 2.66 -7.35 -20.85
CA GLU A 569 2.38 -8.73 -20.50
C GLU A 569 0.90 -8.99 -20.26
N LEU A 570 0.14 -7.94 -19.90
CA LEU A 570 -1.29 -7.99 -19.66
C LEU A 570 -2.08 -7.57 -20.91
N LYS A 571 -1.72 -6.44 -21.54
CA LYS A 571 -2.50 -5.84 -22.63
C LYS A 571 -2.04 -6.26 -24.01
N GLY A 572 -0.78 -6.68 -24.13
CA GLY A 572 -0.14 -7.01 -25.39
C GLY A 572 0.34 -5.81 -26.18
N THR A 573 0.41 -4.61 -25.61
CA THR A 573 0.92 -3.42 -26.30
C THR A 573 2.27 -3.02 -25.71
N LEU A 574 3.34 -3.20 -26.49
CA LEU A 574 4.70 -2.79 -26.13
C LEU A 574 4.90 -1.33 -26.56
N TRP A 575 5.50 -0.53 -25.70
CA TRP A 575 5.80 0.87 -25.98
C TRP A 575 7.29 1.12 -26.13
N GLY A 576 7.60 2.10 -26.97
CA GLY A 576 8.94 2.64 -27.13
C GLY A 576 8.89 4.13 -27.45
N MET A 577 10.06 4.76 -27.47
CA MET A 577 10.21 6.19 -27.71
C MET A 577 11.43 6.46 -28.58
N TYR A 578 11.25 7.27 -29.62
CA TYR A 578 12.35 7.82 -30.39
C TYR A 578 13.02 8.95 -29.61
N TYR A 579 14.33 8.95 -29.56
CA TYR A 579 15.13 10.01 -28.94
C TYR A 579 16.18 10.51 -29.95
N PRO A 580 16.36 11.83 -30.12
CA PRO A 580 15.87 12.94 -29.28
C PRO A 580 14.45 13.44 -29.62
N GLU A 581 13.74 12.80 -30.55
CA GLU A 581 12.44 13.29 -31.04
C GLU A 581 11.31 13.25 -29.98
N LEU A 582 11.47 12.42 -28.95
CA LEU A 582 10.49 12.14 -27.89
C LEU A 582 9.13 11.64 -28.41
N GLU A 583 9.12 11.06 -29.62
CA GLU A 583 7.92 10.49 -30.23
C GLU A 583 7.67 9.07 -29.70
N LEU A 584 6.48 8.84 -29.14
CA LEU A 584 6.06 7.52 -28.68
C LEU A 584 5.67 6.61 -29.86
N ALA A 585 6.01 5.34 -29.75
CA ALA A 585 5.63 4.29 -30.67
C ALA A 585 5.11 3.06 -29.92
N SER A 586 4.19 2.34 -30.55
CA SER A 586 3.68 1.07 -30.04
C SER A 586 3.78 -0.06 -31.06
N ALA A 587 3.84 -1.29 -30.55
CA ALA A 587 3.73 -2.53 -31.30
C ALA A 587 2.93 -3.57 -30.49
N GLU A 588 2.20 -4.43 -31.18
CA GLU A 588 1.29 -5.38 -30.56
C GLU A 588 1.88 -6.79 -30.49
N GLU A 589 1.62 -7.50 -29.40
CA GLU A 589 1.86 -8.93 -29.23
C GLU A 589 0.51 -9.67 -29.38
N PRO A 590 0.21 -10.20 -30.58
CA PRO A 590 -1.13 -10.69 -30.89
C PRO A 590 -1.61 -11.83 -29.97
N SER A 591 -0.69 -12.67 -29.47
CA SER A 591 -1.05 -13.72 -28.53
C SER A 591 -1.51 -13.18 -27.18
N VAL A 592 -0.91 -12.09 -26.68
CA VAL A 592 -1.33 -11.48 -25.41
C VAL A 592 -2.63 -10.71 -25.59
N ILE A 593 -2.80 -9.95 -26.69
CA ILE A 593 -4.07 -9.26 -26.98
C ILE A 593 -5.23 -10.25 -26.98
N LYS A 594 -5.07 -11.40 -27.66
CA LYS A 594 -6.10 -12.45 -27.68
C LYS A 594 -6.48 -12.92 -26.27
N LEU A 595 -5.50 -13.10 -25.39
CA LEU A 595 -5.70 -13.53 -23.99
C LEU A 595 -6.31 -12.41 -23.14
N TYR A 596 -5.93 -11.15 -23.39
CA TYR A 596 -6.52 -9.99 -22.74
C TYR A 596 -7.99 -9.80 -23.09
N GLU A 597 -8.37 -10.01 -24.36
CA GLU A 597 -9.78 -10.03 -24.76
C GLU A 597 -10.56 -11.15 -24.07
N MET A 598 -9.96 -12.33 -23.86
CA MET A 598 -10.57 -13.40 -23.06
C MET A 598 -10.73 -12.98 -21.59
N LEU A 599 -9.77 -12.27 -21.02
CA LEU A 599 -9.81 -11.75 -19.65
C LEU A 599 -10.95 -10.74 -19.44
N LYS A 600 -11.21 -9.87 -20.42
CA LYS A 600 -12.32 -8.92 -20.39
C LYS A 600 -13.70 -9.58 -20.61
N GLY A 601 -13.72 -10.80 -21.15
CA GLY A 601 -14.96 -11.55 -21.38
C GLY A 601 -15.54 -12.19 -20.11
N GLU A 602 -16.64 -12.92 -20.29
CA GLU A 602 -17.31 -13.70 -19.24
C GLU A 602 -17.14 -15.21 -19.41
N LYS A 603 -16.93 -15.66 -20.65
CA LYS A 603 -16.88 -17.08 -21.01
C LYS A 603 -15.46 -17.63 -20.85
N LEU A 604 -15.36 -18.81 -20.25
CA LEU A 604 -14.11 -19.54 -20.23
C LEU A 604 -13.76 -20.05 -21.65
N PRO A 605 -12.51 -19.91 -22.10
CA PRO A 605 -12.03 -20.64 -23.27
C PRO A 605 -12.03 -22.15 -23.01
N GLU A 606 -11.86 -22.95 -24.08
CA GLU A 606 -11.91 -24.42 -24.03
C GLU A 606 -10.59 -25.05 -24.52
N GLY A 607 -10.31 -26.27 -24.04
CA GLY A 607 -9.17 -27.08 -24.45
C GLY A 607 -7.83 -26.39 -24.22
N GLU A 608 -6.94 -26.46 -25.21
CA GLU A 608 -5.60 -25.86 -25.12
C GLU A 608 -5.63 -24.34 -24.89
N ASN A 609 -6.64 -23.62 -25.41
CA ASN A 609 -6.77 -22.18 -25.15
C ASN A 609 -7.04 -21.90 -23.66
N LEU A 610 -7.71 -22.81 -22.95
CA LEU A 610 -7.92 -22.67 -21.51
C LEU A 610 -6.63 -22.85 -20.71
N LEU A 611 -5.78 -23.82 -21.09
CA LEU A 611 -4.49 -23.99 -20.44
C LEU A 611 -3.58 -22.78 -20.66
N LEU A 612 -3.52 -22.26 -21.90
CA LEU A 612 -2.79 -21.04 -22.22
C LEU A 612 -3.33 -19.85 -21.43
N PHE A 613 -4.65 -19.72 -21.33
CA PHE A 613 -5.28 -18.65 -20.58
C PHE A 613 -5.01 -18.75 -19.08
N VAL A 614 -5.11 -19.95 -18.48
CA VAL A 614 -4.77 -20.17 -17.06
C VAL A 614 -3.30 -19.82 -16.79
N GLU A 615 -2.39 -20.21 -17.68
CA GLU A 615 -0.97 -19.92 -17.52
C GLU A 615 -0.69 -18.42 -17.60
N TYR A 616 -1.31 -17.73 -18.57
CA TYR A 616 -1.32 -16.28 -18.66
C TYR A 616 -1.82 -15.63 -17.36
N LEU A 617 -2.99 -16.03 -16.85
CA LEU A 617 -3.53 -15.49 -15.60
C LEU A 617 -2.61 -15.75 -14.39
N ARG A 618 -1.90 -16.89 -14.37
CA ARG A 618 -0.94 -17.24 -13.33
C ARG A 618 0.26 -16.30 -13.36
N GLN A 619 0.83 -16.05 -14.55
CA GLN A 619 1.93 -15.11 -14.76
C GLN A 619 1.55 -13.67 -14.33
N GLN A 620 0.30 -13.28 -14.56
CA GLN A 620 -0.25 -12.00 -14.09
C GLN A 620 -0.57 -11.97 -12.58
N GLY A 621 -0.39 -13.08 -11.86
CA GLY A 621 -0.71 -13.20 -10.45
C GLY A 621 -2.20 -13.13 -10.13
N LEU A 622 -3.07 -13.35 -11.12
CA LEU A 622 -4.53 -13.30 -10.96
C LEU A 622 -5.09 -14.63 -10.44
N VAL A 623 -4.40 -15.74 -10.68
CA VAL A 623 -4.77 -17.09 -10.20
C VAL A 623 -3.56 -17.82 -9.60
N GLU A 624 -3.86 -18.76 -8.71
CA GLU A 624 -2.95 -19.75 -8.20
C GLU A 624 -3.26 -21.11 -8.84
N VAL A 625 -2.21 -21.84 -9.19
CA VAL A 625 -2.28 -23.12 -9.88
C VAL A 625 -1.59 -24.19 -9.05
N LYS A 626 -2.27 -25.32 -8.82
CA LYS A 626 -1.69 -26.52 -8.21
C LYS A 626 -1.74 -27.67 -9.19
N ARG A 627 -0.58 -28.26 -9.47
CA ARG A 627 -0.45 -29.46 -10.32
C ARG A 627 -0.55 -30.70 -9.42
N GLY A 628 -1.35 -31.68 -9.84
CA GLY A 628 -1.48 -32.93 -9.12
C GLY A 628 -0.27 -33.84 -9.32
N ASP A 629 0.08 -34.59 -8.28
CA ASP A 629 1.13 -35.62 -8.27
C ASP A 629 0.53 -36.99 -7.93
N GLY A 630 1.33 -38.06 -8.10
CA GLY A 630 0.91 -39.43 -7.82
C GLY A 630 -0.39 -39.80 -8.53
N GLU A 631 -1.45 -40.06 -7.76
CA GLU A 631 -2.76 -40.43 -8.29
C GLU A 631 -3.56 -39.27 -8.92
N TYR A 632 -3.14 -38.04 -8.68
CA TYR A 632 -3.71 -36.82 -9.27
C TYR A 632 -2.84 -36.34 -10.44
N ALA A 633 -1.82 -37.11 -10.85
CA ALA A 633 -0.95 -36.76 -11.95
C ALA A 633 -1.75 -36.46 -13.22
N GLY A 634 -1.43 -35.33 -13.87
CA GLY A 634 -2.13 -34.83 -15.05
C GLY A 634 -3.29 -33.89 -14.75
N LEU A 635 -3.67 -33.69 -13.48
CA LEU A 635 -4.67 -32.69 -13.09
C LEU A 635 -4.06 -31.35 -12.72
N THR A 636 -4.83 -30.29 -12.94
CA THR A 636 -4.49 -28.91 -12.60
C THR A 636 -5.67 -28.26 -11.88
N LEU A 637 -5.47 -27.84 -10.63
CA LEU A 637 -6.46 -27.10 -9.85
C LEU A 637 -6.12 -25.61 -9.92
N VAL A 638 -7.13 -24.79 -10.24
CA VAL A 638 -6.99 -23.34 -10.43
C VAL A 638 -7.95 -22.59 -9.51
N THR A 639 -7.41 -21.67 -8.72
CA THR A 639 -8.18 -20.76 -7.86
C THR A 639 -7.71 -19.32 -8.07
N TYR A 640 -8.57 -18.32 -7.89
CA TYR A 640 -8.17 -16.92 -7.88
C TYR A 640 -7.15 -16.68 -6.75
N SER A 641 -6.22 -15.76 -7.00
CA SER A 641 -5.19 -15.39 -6.02
C SER A 641 -5.72 -14.46 -4.93
N GLY A 642 -4.95 -14.28 -3.86
CA GLY A 642 -5.27 -13.30 -2.81
C GLY A 642 -5.31 -11.86 -3.33
N VAL A 643 -4.53 -11.52 -4.38
CA VAL A 643 -4.56 -10.20 -5.02
C VAL A 643 -5.89 -9.98 -5.72
N THR A 644 -6.36 -10.98 -6.48
CA THR A 644 -7.68 -10.95 -7.11
C THR A 644 -8.80 -10.79 -6.10
N GLU A 645 -8.69 -11.48 -4.95
CA GLU A 645 -9.70 -11.41 -3.88
C GLU A 645 -9.74 -10.06 -3.17
N LEU A 646 -8.58 -9.48 -2.86
CA LEU A 646 -8.51 -8.18 -2.18
C LEU A 646 -8.85 -7.00 -3.11
N GLY A 647 -8.52 -7.11 -4.39
CA GLY A 647 -8.83 -6.11 -5.39
C GLY A 647 -10.25 -6.22 -5.97
N SER A 648 -11.00 -7.27 -5.61
CA SER A 648 -12.26 -7.65 -6.27
C SER A 648 -12.14 -7.63 -7.80
N LEU A 649 -11.03 -8.13 -8.35
CA LEU A 649 -10.70 -7.95 -9.79
C LEU A 649 -11.70 -8.66 -10.71
N TRP A 650 -12.52 -9.57 -10.20
CA TRP A 650 -13.64 -10.18 -10.92
C TRP A 650 -14.81 -9.23 -11.23
N ASP A 651 -14.81 -8.01 -10.68
CA ASP A 651 -15.75 -6.95 -11.07
C ASP A 651 -15.27 -6.25 -12.34
N GLN A 652 -13.95 -6.14 -12.52
CA GLN A 652 -13.32 -5.64 -13.75
C GLN A 652 -13.20 -6.73 -14.82
N TYR A 653 -12.93 -7.97 -14.41
CA TYR A 653 -12.69 -9.12 -15.28
C TYR A 653 -13.61 -10.30 -14.90
N PRO A 654 -14.86 -10.31 -15.37
CA PRO A 654 -15.89 -11.27 -14.94
C PRO A 654 -15.52 -12.76 -15.11
N VAL A 655 -14.72 -13.12 -16.12
CA VAL A 655 -14.25 -14.51 -16.31
C VAL A 655 -13.52 -15.06 -15.09
N LEU A 656 -12.89 -14.20 -14.27
CA LEU A 656 -12.18 -14.61 -13.05
C LEU A 656 -13.08 -15.32 -12.03
N ARG A 657 -14.40 -15.08 -12.08
CA ARG A 657 -15.39 -15.72 -11.20
C ARG A 657 -15.41 -17.24 -11.32
N ASN A 658 -14.92 -17.79 -12.44
CA ASN A 658 -14.89 -19.22 -12.70
C ASN A 658 -13.73 -19.95 -11.98
N PHE A 659 -12.67 -19.25 -11.57
CA PHE A 659 -11.50 -19.88 -10.95
C PHE A 659 -11.67 -20.00 -9.43
N ARG A 660 -12.61 -20.83 -8.99
CA ARG A 660 -12.88 -21.07 -7.55
C ARG A 660 -12.61 -22.52 -7.15
N GLY A 661 -11.50 -23.07 -7.64
CA GLY A 661 -11.17 -24.50 -7.56
C GLY A 661 -11.54 -25.27 -8.83
N LEU A 662 -11.44 -24.64 -10.00
CA LEU A 662 -11.64 -25.30 -11.29
C LEU A 662 -10.57 -26.39 -11.46
N ILE A 663 -10.96 -27.61 -11.82
CA ILE A 663 -10.03 -28.72 -12.06
C ILE A 663 -10.02 -29.07 -13.54
N LEU A 664 -8.83 -29.08 -14.13
CA LEU A 664 -8.58 -29.37 -15.54
C LEU A 664 -7.69 -30.60 -15.69
N ASP A 665 -7.88 -31.37 -16.76
CA ASP A 665 -6.91 -32.39 -17.18
C ASP A 665 -5.76 -31.79 -18.02
N GLY A 666 -4.85 -32.66 -18.48
CA GLY A 666 -3.70 -32.27 -19.30
C GLY A 666 -4.05 -31.75 -20.70
N ALA A 667 -5.29 -31.93 -21.17
CA ALA A 667 -5.79 -31.38 -22.44
C ALA A 667 -6.56 -30.07 -22.24
N GLY A 668 -6.72 -29.60 -20.99
CA GLY A 668 -7.47 -28.40 -20.67
C GLY A 668 -8.98 -28.62 -20.60
N MET A 669 -9.43 -29.87 -20.53
CA MET A 669 -10.84 -30.18 -20.36
C MET A 669 -11.20 -30.09 -18.88
N PRO A 670 -12.34 -29.46 -18.53
CA PRO A 670 -12.82 -29.45 -17.16
C PRO A 670 -13.13 -30.86 -16.67
N VAL A 671 -12.47 -31.24 -15.57
CA VAL A 671 -12.76 -32.45 -14.78
C VAL A 671 -13.69 -32.12 -13.61
N ALA A 672 -13.61 -30.89 -13.09
CA ALA A 672 -14.56 -30.39 -12.09
C ALA A 672 -14.81 -28.88 -12.25
N ARG A 673 -16.08 -28.45 -12.19
CA ARG A 673 -16.49 -27.03 -12.19
C ARG A 673 -17.22 -26.68 -10.89
N PRO A 674 -16.65 -25.84 -10.01
CA PRO A 674 -17.33 -25.35 -8.82
C PRO A 674 -18.25 -24.15 -9.13
N PHE A 675 -18.97 -23.69 -8.11
CA PHE A 675 -19.74 -22.45 -8.20
C PHE A 675 -18.86 -21.28 -8.61
N LYS A 676 -19.40 -20.39 -9.46
CA LYS A 676 -18.81 -19.07 -9.71
C LYS A 676 -18.74 -18.27 -8.40
N LYS A 677 -17.82 -17.30 -8.31
CA LYS A 677 -17.80 -16.32 -7.21
C LYS A 677 -19.11 -15.52 -7.25
N THR A 678 -19.89 -15.62 -6.16
CA THR A 678 -21.14 -14.87 -5.98
C THR A 678 -20.94 -13.62 -5.13
N HIS A 679 -21.90 -12.70 -5.22
CA HIS A 679 -21.88 -11.41 -4.54
C HIS A 679 -22.59 -11.41 -3.18
N LYS A 680 -22.32 -10.37 -2.38
CA LYS A 680 -22.99 -10.08 -1.11
C LYS A 680 -23.95 -8.90 -1.26
N ALA A 681 -25.18 -9.04 -0.76
CA ALA A 681 -26.14 -7.96 -0.67
C ALA A 681 -25.67 -6.90 0.34
N GLY A 682 -25.86 -5.62 0.02
CA GLY A 682 -25.48 -4.48 0.88
C GLY A 682 -24.00 -4.10 0.81
N ASP A 683 -23.11 -5.08 0.66
CA ASP A 683 -21.65 -4.86 0.54
C ASP A 683 -21.19 -4.69 -0.91
N GLU A 684 -21.47 -5.70 -1.75
CA GLU A 684 -20.97 -5.77 -3.13
C GLU A 684 -22.05 -5.34 -4.13
N ILE A 685 -23.33 -5.65 -3.85
CA ILE A 685 -24.48 -5.16 -4.61
C ILE A 685 -25.30 -4.21 -3.72
N PRO A 686 -25.46 -2.93 -4.11
CA PRO A 686 -26.29 -1.98 -3.38
C PRO A 686 -27.74 -2.44 -3.26
N LEU A 687 -28.37 -2.20 -2.09
CA LEU A 687 -29.70 -2.73 -1.77
C LEU A 687 -30.80 -2.15 -2.67
N GLU A 688 -30.63 -0.92 -3.17
CA GLU A 688 -31.52 -0.29 -4.13
C GLU A 688 -31.64 -1.05 -5.46
N LYS A 689 -30.66 -1.93 -5.78
CA LYS A 689 -30.68 -2.83 -6.94
C LYS A 689 -31.32 -4.19 -6.65
N LEU A 690 -31.62 -4.48 -5.38
CA LEU A 690 -32.08 -5.78 -4.91
C LEU A 690 -33.57 -5.75 -4.48
N THR A 691 -34.40 -5.04 -5.23
CA THR A 691 -35.83 -4.84 -4.95
C THR A 691 -36.74 -5.94 -5.50
N MET A 692 -36.16 -6.93 -6.19
CA MET A 692 -36.89 -8.09 -6.70
C MET A 692 -37.18 -9.12 -5.61
N VAL A 693 -38.27 -9.89 -5.79
CA VAL A 693 -38.59 -11.07 -4.95
C VAL A 693 -37.78 -12.27 -5.47
N PRO A 694 -37.03 -12.97 -4.61
CA PRO A 694 -36.27 -14.14 -5.03
C PRO A 694 -37.19 -15.32 -5.39
N GLU A 695 -36.79 -16.14 -6.38
CA GLU A 695 -37.49 -17.38 -6.72
C GLU A 695 -37.33 -18.45 -5.63
N LYS A 696 -36.14 -18.48 -5.01
CA LYS A 696 -35.81 -19.39 -3.90
C LYS A 696 -34.89 -18.73 -2.89
N VAL A 697 -35.06 -19.08 -1.63
CA VAL A 697 -34.19 -18.68 -0.51
C VAL A 697 -33.73 -19.94 0.21
N PHE A 698 -32.43 -20.19 0.24
CA PHE A 698 -31.85 -21.32 0.95
C PHE A 698 -31.06 -20.85 2.17
N GLU A 699 -30.99 -21.71 3.20
CA GLU A 699 -29.96 -21.61 4.23
C GLU A 699 -28.58 -21.54 3.57
N LYS A 700 -27.78 -20.55 3.97
CA LYS A 700 -26.35 -20.59 3.70
C LYS A 700 -25.67 -21.46 4.75
N VAL A 701 -25.50 -22.74 4.42
CA VAL A 701 -24.73 -23.69 5.23
C VAL A 701 -23.30 -23.16 5.43
N ASN A 702 -22.75 -23.34 6.63
CA ASN A 702 -21.45 -22.84 7.06
C ASN A 702 -20.45 -23.98 7.31
N GLY A 703 -19.80 -24.43 6.25
CA GLY A 703 -18.73 -25.41 6.30
C GLY A 703 -17.66 -25.13 5.23
N SER A 704 -16.99 -26.19 4.78
CA SER A 704 -16.03 -26.10 3.70
C SER A 704 -16.59 -26.69 2.40
N MET A 705 -16.49 -25.96 1.30
CA MET A 705 -16.98 -26.45 0.00
C MET A 705 -16.12 -27.61 -0.51
N GLY A 706 -16.73 -28.79 -0.61
CA GLY A 706 -16.19 -30.00 -1.22
C GLY A 706 -16.59 -30.12 -2.69
N ILE A 707 -15.59 -30.18 -3.57
CA ILE A 707 -15.72 -30.33 -5.01
C ILE A 707 -15.55 -31.81 -5.34
N THR A 708 -16.64 -32.50 -5.65
CA THR A 708 -16.65 -33.94 -5.88
C THR A 708 -16.70 -34.25 -7.37
N TYR A 709 -15.77 -35.06 -7.85
CA TYR A 709 -15.55 -35.36 -9.27
C TYR A 709 -15.06 -36.80 -9.47
N PHE A 710 -15.18 -37.32 -10.69
CA PHE A 710 -14.75 -38.68 -11.02
C PHE A 710 -13.38 -38.65 -11.73
N TRP A 711 -12.37 -39.31 -11.15
CA TRP A 711 -11.03 -39.38 -11.74
C TRP A 711 -10.27 -40.65 -11.32
N GLY A 712 -9.61 -41.28 -12.29
CA GLY A 712 -8.85 -42.51 -12.04
C GLY A 712 -9.73 -43.69 -11.61
N GLY A 713 -10.96 -43.78 -12.14
CA GLY A 713 -11.90 -44.86 -11.87
C GLY A 713 -12.61 -44.80 -10.52
N ARG A 714 -12.49 -43.68 -9.77
CA ARG A 714 -13.17 -43.48 -8.49
C ARG A 714 -13.64 -42.04 -8.28
N TRP A 715 -14.61 -41.87 -7.38
CA TRP A 715 -15.01 -40.56 -6.89
C TRP A 715 -13.94 -39.97 -5.96
N ARG A 716 -13.67 -38.68 -6.12
CA ARG A 716 -12.68 -37.92 -5.37
C ARG A 716 -13.29 -36.62 -4.86
N VAL A 717 -12.75 -36.07 -3.78
CA VAL A 717 -13.18 -34.79 -3.21
C VAL A 717 -11.98 -33.85 -3.11
N ALA A 718 -12.09 -32.66 -3.70
CA ALA A 718 -11.13 -31.57 -3.52
C ALA A 718 -11.76 -30.42 -2.72
N THR A 719 -10.94 -29.54 -2.15
CA THR A 719 -11.41 -28.21 -1.73
C THR A 719 -11.07 -27.20 -2.82
N LYS A 720 -11.50 -25.93 -2.66
CA LYS A 720 -11.08 -24.86 -3.59
C LYS A 720 -9.56 -24.65 -3.65
N PHE A 721 -8.80 -25.17 -2.68
CA PHE A 721 -7.36 -24.93 -2.56
C PHE A 721 -6.51 -26.18 -2.74
N SER A 722 -7.06 -27.39 -2.71
CA SER A 722 -6.24 -28.60 -2.63
C SER A 722 -6.96 -29.83 -3.17
N PHE A 723 -6.23 -30.67 -3.90
CA PHE A 723 -6.67 -32.03 -4.25
C PHE A 723 -6.81 -32.92 -3.02
N GLN A 724 -5.92 -32.78 -2.05
CA GLN A 724 -5.88 -33.60 -0.84
C GLN A 724 -5.61 -32.74 0.41
N ASN A 725 -6.36 -33.03 1.47
CA ASN A 725 -6.23 -32.44 2.79
C ASN A 725 -6.71 -33.48 3.83
N GLU A 726 -5.89 -33.75 4.85
CA GLU A 726 -6.17 -34.76 5.88
C GLU A 726 -7.38 -34.40 6.77
N ASP A 727 -7.65 -33.11 6.96
CA ASP A 727 -8.72 -32.64 7.82
C ASP A 727 -10.07 -32.55 7.10
N TYR A 728 -10.07 -32.30 5.78
CA TYR A 728 -11.29 -32.04 5.01
C TYR A 728 -11.57 -33.08 3.92
N THR A 729 -10.65 -33.30 2.97
CA THR A 729 -10.97 -34.12 1.78
C THR A 729 -11.03 -35.60 2.10
N LYS A 730 -10.08 -36.11 2.89
CA LYS A 730 -10.02 -37.54 3.24
C LYS A 730 -11.23 -37.97 4.09
N PRO A 731 -11.62 -37.25 5.15
CA PRO A 731 -12.86 -37.55 5.87
C PRO A 731 -14.12 -37.46 5.00
N SER A 732 -14.10 -36.60 3.97
CA SER A 732 -15.20 -36.47 3.01
C SER A 732 -15.29 -37.65 2.03
N GLU A 733 -14.15 -38.12 1.51
CA GLU A 733 -14.12 -39.33 0.68
C GLU A 733 -14.57 -40.57 1.46
N GLU A 734 -14.20 -40.69 2.74
CA GLU A 734 -14.70 -41.75 3.64
C GLU A 734 -16.22 -41.68 3.83
N MET A 735 -16.78 -40.48 4.04
CA MET A 735 -18.22 -40.29 4.16
C MET A 735 -18.93 -40.64 2.84
N LEU A 736 -18.37 -40.20 1.71
CA LEU A 736 -18.93 -40.47 0.39
C LEU A 736 -18.91 -41.97 0.06
N ALA A 737 -17.87 -42.70 0.46
CA ALA A 737 -17.80 -44.15 0.28
C ALA A 737 -18.90 -44.93 1.04
N GLY A 738 -19.46 -44.34 2.10
CA GLY A 738 -20.60 -44.89 2.84
C GLY A 738 -21.98 -44.54 2.26
N MET A 739 -22.05 -43.69 1.21
CA MET A 739 -23.29 -43.25 0.57
C MET A 739 -23.66 -44.12 -0.64
N ASP A 740 -24.92 -44.01 -1.11
CA ASP A 740 -25.36 -44.65 -2.35
C ASP A 740 -24.87 -43.88 -3.59
N ILE A 741 -23.57 -44.00 -3.88
CA ILE A 741 -22.90 -43.31 -4.98
C ILE A 741 -23.41 -43.73 -6.38
N SER A 742 -24.30 -44.72 -6.49
CA SER A 742 -24.97 -45.05 -7.75
C SER A 742 -25.88 -43.92 -8.27
N ALA A 743 -26.24 -42.99 -7.38
CA ALA A 743 -26.98 -41.78 -7.71
C ALA A 743 -26.13 -40.70 -8.42
N LEU A 744 -24.81 -40.86 -8.47
CA LEU A 744 -23.89 -39.89 -9.07
C LEU A 744 -23.60 -40.23 -10.55
N ASP A 745 -23.50 -39.19 -11.37
CA ASP A 745 -23.15 -39.24 -12.80
C ASP A 745 -21.76 -38.65 -13.00
N SER A 746 -20.84 -39.45 -13.57
CA SER A 746 -19.45 -39.04 -13.79
C SER A 746 -19.27 -37.84 -14.74
N SER A 747 -20.31 -37.47 -15.51
CA SER A 747 -20.31 -36.24 -16.32
C SER A 747 -20.54 -34.97 -15.50
N LYS A 748 -20.96 -35.09 -14.23
CA LYS A 748 -21.31 -33.97 -13.35
C LYS A 748 -20.28 -33.75 -12.24
N THR A 749 -20.14 -32.50 -11.84
CA THR A 749 -19.43 -32.07 -10.63
C THR A 749 -20.45 -31.91 -9.50
N TYR A 750 -20.25 -32.58 -8.38
CA TYR A 750 -21.13 -32.46 -7.22
C TYR A 750 -20.49 -31.56 -6.16
N LEU A 751 -21.25 -30.58 -5.67
CA LEU A 751 -20.78 -29.64 -4.67
C LEU A 751 -21.45 -29.93 -3.34
N PHE A 752 -20.63 -30.26 -2.34
CA PHE A 752 -21.08 -30.48 -0.98
C PHE A 752 -20.56 -29.38 -0.07
N GLU A 753 -21.31 -29.03 0.95
CA GLU A 753 -20.75 -28.38 2.13
C GLU A 753 -20.31 -29.48 3.10
N ILE A 754 -19.03 -29.48 3.45
CA ILE A 754 -18.40 -30.40 4.38
C ILE A 754 -18.59 -29.85 5.80
N ILE A 755 -19.31 -30.60 6.63
CA ILE A 755 -19.56 -30.25 8.04
C ILE A 755 -18.79 -31.22 8.92
N LEU A 756 -17.89 -30.67 9.74
CA LEU A 756 -17.06 -31.44 10.66
C LEU A 756 -17.14 -30.86 12.08
N PRO A 757 -17.05 -31.70 13.13
CA PRO A 757 -17.19 -31.27 14.52
C PRO A 757 -16.11 -30.28 14.98
N ASN A 758 -14.91 -30.37 14.39
CA ASN A 758 -13.74 -29.57 14.76
C ASN A 758 -13.48 -28.41 13.77
N ASP A 759 -14.46 -28.06 12.94
CA ASP A 759 -14.30 -27.00 11.95
C ASP A 759 -14.34 -25.61 12.61
N SER A 760 -13.69 -24.64 11.96
CA SER A 760 -13.53 -23.25 12.43
C SER A 760 -14.75 -22.34 12.23
N HIS A 761 -15.86 -22.93 11.82
CA HIS A 761 -17.09 -22.28 11.40
C HIS A 761 -17.98 -21.94 12.61
N LEU A 762 -18.72 -20.82 12.54
CA LEU A 762 -19.40 -20.21 13.69
C LEU A 762 -20.78 -20.81 13.99
N VAL A 763 -21.34 -21.55 13.04
CA VAL A 763 -22.64 -22.18 13.19
C VAL A 763 -22.47 -23.48 13.95
N ASP A 764 -23.23 -23.65 15.02
CA ASP A 764 -23.20 -24.87 15.82
C ASP A 764 -24.05 -25.96 15.15
N TYR A 765 -23.37 -26.96 14.60
CA TYR A 765 -24.00 -28.14 14.00
C TYR A 765 -24.17 -29.30 15.01
N GLY A 766 -23.89 -29.11 16.30
CA GLY A 766 -24.08 -30.11 17.35
C GLY A 766 -23.12 -31.29 17.23
N GLY A 767 -21.89 -31.05 16.74
CA GLY A 767 -20.88 -32.10 16.53
C GLY A 767 -21.22 -33.07 15.40
N ARG A 768 -22.09 -32.69 14.46
CA ARG A 768 -22.38 -33.48 13.26
C ARG A 768 -21.14 -33.62 12.36
N ARG A 769 -21.05 -34.77 11.71
CA ARG A 769 -20.11 -35.08 10.62
C ARG A 769 -20.95 -35.50 9.41
N GLU A 770 -21.12 -34.61 8.44
CA GLU A 770 -21.99 -34.84 7.28
C GLU A 770 -21.54 -34.09 6.02
N LEU A 771 -21.98 -34.58 4.86
CA LEU A 771 -21.91 -33.85 3.60
C LEU A 771 -23.31 -33.38 3.22
N ILE A 772 -23.47 -32.06 3.05
CA ILE A 772 -24.73 -31.46 2.62
C ILE A 772 -24.61 -31.13 1.13
N LEU A 773 -25.40 -31.80 0.28
CA LEU A 773 -25.39 -31.53 -1.15
C LEU A 773 -25.93 -30.12 -1.41
N LEU A 774 -25.13 -29.26 -2.03
CA LEU A 774 -25.50 -27.90 -2.37
C LEU A 774 -26.06 -27.81 -3.79
N ASN A 775 -25.38 -28.44 -4.75
CA ASN A 775 -25.81 -28.50 -6.15
C ASN A 775 -25.02 -29.57 -6.92
N SER A 776 -25.46 -29.89 -8.13
CA SER A 776 -24.69 -30.61 -9.14
C SER A 776 -24.57 -29.76 -10.41
N ILE A 777 -23.39 -29.75 -11.02
CA ILE A 777 -23.07 -28.93 -12.19
C ILE A 777 -22.71 -29.87 -13.34
N ASP A 778 -23.30 -29.66 -14.52
CA ASP A 778 -22.81 -30.31 -15.73
C ASP A 778 -21.38 -29.84 -16.01
N THR A 779 -20.42 -30.76 -16.00
CA THR A 779 -18.99 -30.38 -16.03
C THR A 779 -18.60 -29.78 -17.39
N ALA A 780 -19.27 -30.20 -18.47
CA ALA A 780 -18.98 -29.68 -19.80
C ALA A 780 -19.53 -28.26 -19.96
N THR A 781 -20.81 -28.05 -19.66
CA THR A 781 -21.51 -26.78 -19.92
C THR A 781 -21.37 -25.77 -18.78
N GLY A 782 -21.11 -26.22 -17.55
CA GLY A 782 -21.16 -25.40 -16.34
C GLY A 782 -22.58 -25.07 -15.88
N SER A 783 -23.60 -25.72 -16.42
CA SER A 783 -25.01 -25.51 -16.03
C SER A 783 -25.30 -26.12 -14.66
N GLU A 784 -25.89 -25.33 -13.78
CA GLU A 784 -26.38 -25.80 -12.47
C GLU A 784 -27.68 -26.59 -12.60
N ALA A 785 -27.84 -27.63 -11.79
CA ALA A 785 -29.07 -28.41 -11.71
C ALA A 785 -30.22 -27.62 -11.07
N SER A 786 -31.45 -28.03 -11.39
CA SER A 786 -32.65 -27.50 -10.72
C SER A 786 -32.69 -27.96 -9.27
N TRP A 787 -33.45 -27.25 -8.43
CA TRP A 787 -33.64 -27.65 -7.04
C TRP A 787 -34.21 -29.06 -6.91
N GLU A 788 -35.18 -29.42 -7.75
CA GLU A 788 -35.84 -30.73 -7.74
C GLU A 788 -34.86 -31.86 -8.05
N GLU A 789 -33.93 -31.62 -8.98
CA GLU A 789 -32.85 -32.54 -9.32
C GLU A 789 -31.86 -32.72 -8.15
N VAL A 790 -31.47 -31.60 -7.50
CA VAL A 790 -30.58 -31.62 -6.33
C VAL A 790 -31.23 -32.38 -5.18
N ALA A 791 -32.48 -32.04 -4.83
CA ALA A 791 -33.22 -32.70 -3.75
C ALA A 791 -33.45 -34.19 -4.04
N GLY A 792 -33.78 -34.54 -5.29
CA GLY A 792 -33.92 -35.92 -5.72
C GLY A 792 -32.61 -36.71 -5.63
N THR A 793 -31.48 -36.09 -5.98
CA THR A 793 -30.16 -36.71 -5.89
C THR A 793 -29.72 -36.88 -4.43
N ALA A 794 -29.86 -35.84 -3.60
CA ALA A 794 -29.55 -35.90 -2.17
C ALA A 794 -30.32 -37.04 -1.48
N LYS A 795 -31.63 -37.15 -1.77
CA LYS A 795 -32.48 -38.22 -1.23
C LYS A 795 -31.98 -39.62 -1.61
N LYS A 796 -31.54 -39.82 -2.87
CA LYS A 796 -31.00 -41.12 -3.31
C LYS A 796 -29.65 -41.42 -2.67
N LEU A 797 -28.78 -40.42 -2.54
CA LEU A 797 -27.48 -40.57 -1.87
C LEU A 797 -27.60 -40.91 -0.37
N GLY A 798 -28.74 -40.60 0.24
CA GLY A 798 -28.89 -40.59 1.70
C GLY A 798 -28.25 -39.35 2.35
N ALA A 799 -28.08 -38.26 1.59
CA ALA A 799 -27.50 -37.01 2.04
C ALA A 799 -28.58 -35.94 2.30
N HIS A 800 -28.26 -34.98 3.16
CA HIS A 800 -29.05 -33.76 3.30
C HIS A 800 -28.74 -32.76 2.17
N THR A 801 -29.65 -31.81 1.96
CA THR A 801 -29.44 -30.64 1.10
C THR A 801 -29.70 -29.38 1.92
N ALA A 802 -29.25 -28.21 1.44
CA ALA A 802 -29.52 -26.94 2.10
C ALA A 802 -31.03 -26.73 2.31
N ARG A 803 -31.41 -26.21 3.48
CA ARG A 803 -32.82 -26.00 3.84
C ARG A 803 -33.44 -24.93 2.95
N ASP A 804 -34.53 -25.27 2.27
CA ASP A 804 -35.37 -24.31 1.56
C ASP A 804 -36.20 -23.51 2.57
N MET A 805 -35.98 -22.20 2.62
CA MET A 805 -36.61 -21.25 3.53
C MET A 805 -37.52 -20.27 2.78
N THR A 806 -37.85 -20.54 1.51
CA THR A 806 -38.61 -19.61 0.65
C THR A 806 -39.97 -19.25 1.26
N GLU A 807 -40.65 -20.21 1.89
CA GLU A 807 -41.95 -19.99 2.53
C GLU A 807 -41.88 -19.10 3.79
N GLU A 808 -40.70 -18.93 4.37
CA GLU A 808 -40.48 -18.05 5.53
C GLU A 808 -40.40 -16.55 5.15
N PHE A 809 -40.26 -16.25 3.85
CA PHE A 809 -40.12 -14.88 3.32
C PHE A 809 -41.16 -14.55 2.23
N PRO A 810 -42.46 -14.68 2.50
CA PRO A 810 -43.49 -14.56 1.48
C PRO A 810 -43.58 -13.13 0.93
N GLY A 811 -43.32 -12.98 -0.38
CA GLY A 811 -43.44 -11.71 -1.09
C GLY A 811 -42.41 -10.64 -0.72
N MET A 812 -41.40 -10.98 0.09
CA MET A 812 -40.35 -10.06 0.48
C MET A 812 -39.32 -9.91 -0.63
N SER A 813 -38.87 -8.67 -0.89
CA SER A 813 -37.73 -8.45 -1.78
C SER A 813 -36.42 -8.92 -1.13
N ILE A 814 -35.35 -9.09 -1.91
CA ILE A 814 -34.02 -9.40 -1.36
C ILE A 814 -33.55 -8.30 -0.38
N ALA A 815 -33.84 -7.03 -0.67
CA ALA A 815 -33.57 -5.92 0.23
C ALA A 815 -34.34 -6.02 1.55
N ASP A 816 -35.61 -6.44 1.51
CA ASP A 816 -36.42 -6.67 2.72
C ASP A 816 -35.89 -7.85 3.53
N ILE A 817 -35.49 -8.95 2.87
CA ILE A 817 -34.88 -10.12 3.50
C ILE A 817 -33.55 -9.73 4.15
N TYR A 818 -32.74 -8.90 3.48
CA TYR A 818 -31.52 -8.34 4.05
C TYR A 818 -31.83 -7.53 5.31
N ALA A 819 -32.77 -6.58 5.24
CA ALA A 819 -33.17 -5.78 6.41
C ALA A 819 -33.69 -6.66 7.56
N PHE A 820 -34.40 -7.75 7.27
CA PHE A 820 -34.83 -8.72 8.26
C PHE A 820 -33.65 -9.49 8.89
N ALA A 821 -32.70 -9.97 8.09
CA ALA A 821 -31.51 -10.69 8.55
C ALA A 821 -30.55 -9.81 9.36
N GLN A 822 -30.64 -8.49 9.19
CA GLN A 822 -29.85 -7.50 9.93
C GLN A 822 -30.44 -7.13 11.31
N LYS A 823 -31.68 -7.54 11.61
CA LYS A 823 -32.29 -7.31 12.94
C LYS A 823 -31.78 -8.33 13.95
N GLU A 824 -31.42 -7.84 15.14
CA GLU A 824 -30.93 -8.68 16.23
C GLU A 824 -31.97 -9.74 16.63
N GLY A 825 -31.50 -10.97 16.84
CA GLY A 825 -32.34 -12.10 17.22
C GLY A 825 -33.06 -12.81 16.08
N ASN A 826 -33.03 -12.28 14.86
CA ASN A 826 -33.51 -12.97 13.67
C ASN A 826 -32.48 -13.95 13.13
N LEU A 827 -32.94 -15.08 12.57
CA LEU A 827 -32.10 -16.08 11.90
C LEU A 827 -30.92 -16.59 12.75
N LYS A 828 -31.23 -16.91 14.02
CA LYS A 828 -30.23 -17.37 14.98
C LYS A 828 -29.50 -18.63 14.52
N ASN A 829 -28.22 -18.72 14.86
CA ASN A 829 -27.36 -19.84 14.51
C ASN A 829 -27.34 -20.16 12.99
N LEU A 830 -27.44 -19.13 12.14
CA LEU A 830 -27.26 -19.23 10.70
C LEU A 830 -26.19 -18.25 10.24
N GLU A 831 -25.37 -18.67 9.28
CA GLU A 831 -24.41 -17.75 8.64
C GLU A 831 -25.10 -16.69 7.78
N GLY A 832 -26.23 -17.05 7.17
CA GLY A 832 -26.88 -16.25 6.16
C GLY A 832 -27.87 -17.06 5.33
N LEU A 833 -28.30 -16.43 4.25
CA LEU A 833 -29.18 -16.99 3.25
C LEU A 833 -28.53 -16.87 1.86
N MET A 834 -28.90 -17.77 0.97
CA MET A 834 -28.61 -17.73 -0.46
C MET A 834 -29.91 -17.45 -1.20
N ALA A 835 -30.10 -16.23 -1.67
CA ALA A 835 -31.30 -15.82 -2.42
C ALA A 835 -31.04 -15.95 -3.92
N ARG A 836 -31.85 -16.74 -4.61
CA ARG A 836 -31.78 -16.96 -6.07
C ARG A 836 -32.83 -16.12 -6.77
N TYR A 837 -32.45 -15.39 -7.80
CA TYR A 837 -33.34 -14.52 -8.57
C TYR A 837 -32.92 -14.49 -10.05
N ARG A 838 -33.80 -14.02 -10.93
CA ARG A 838 -33.41 -13.70 -12.31
C ARG A 838 -32.96 -12.26 -12.41
N ASN A 839 -31.78 -12.05 -12.99
CA ASN A 839 -31.32 -10.72 -13.33
C ASN A 839 -32.15 -10.14 -14.50
N GLU A 840 -31.87 -8.89 -14.89
CA GLU A 840 -32.59 -8.20 -15.98
C GLU A 840 -32.50 -8.92 -17.33
N GLN A 841 -31.47 -9.77 -17.52
CA GLN A 841 -31.24 -10.56 -18.73
C GLN A 841 -31.95 -11.93 -18.68
N GLY A 842 -32.65 -12.23 -17.58
CA GLY A 842 -33.37 -13.49 -17.36
C GLY A 842 -32.50 -14.64 -16.87
N GLU A 843 -31.22 -14.39 -16.58
CA GLU A 843 -30.28 -15.38 -16.08
C GLU A 843 -30.45 -15.59 -14.58
N MET A 844 -30.35 -16.84 -14.13
CA MET A 844 -30.42 -17.16 -12.71
C MET A 844 -29.12 -16.76 -12.00
N GLU A 845 -29.23 -15.86 -11.03
CA GLU A 845 -28.16 -15.44 -10.15
C GLU A 845 -28.44 -15.83 -8.70
N THR A 846 -27.39 -15.84 -7.88
CA THR A 846 -27.49 -16.06 -6.44
C THR A 846 -26.72 -15.00 -5.69
N VAL A 847 -27.37 -14.35 -4.72
CA VAL A 847 -26.75 -13.37 -3.82
C VAL A 847 -26.75 -13.89 -2.38
N LYS A 848 -25.67 -13.59 -1.67
CA LYS A 848 -25.51 -13.91 -0.25
C LYS A 848 -26.11 -12.80 0.60
N VAL A 849 -27.02 -13.16 1.51
CA VAL A 849 -27.52 -12.28 2.57
C VAL A 849 -26.93 -12.77 3.88
N LYS A 850 -26.11 -11.95 4.54
CA LYS A 850 -25.47 -12.29 5.82
C LYS A 850 -26.36 -11.91 6.99
N THR A 851 -26.33 -12.71 8.05
CA THR A 851 -27.02 -12.37 9.31
C THR A 851 -26.15 -11.44 10.14
N ARG A 852 -26.81 -10.54 10.88
CA ARG A 852 -26.12 -9.65 11.83
C ARG A 852 -25.34 -10.45 12.88
N GLU A 853 -25.98 -11.46 13.47
CA GLU A 853 -25.37 -12.30 14.51
C GLU A 853 -24.08 -12.98 14.03
N TYR A 854 -24.06 -13.50 12.80
CA TYR A 854 -22.87 -14.15 12.27
C TYR A 854 -21.72 -13.17 12.06
N ASP A 855 -21.98 -12.01 11.45
CA ASP A 855 -20.93 -11.02 11.20
C ASP A 855 -20.37 -10.45 12.51
N ASP A 856 -21.23 -10.26 13.53
CA ASP A 856 -20.84 -9.83 14.87
C ASP A 856 -19.95 -10.88 15.56
N LYS A 857 -20.36 -12.17 15.55
CA LYS A 857 -19.54 -13.28 16.08
C LYS A 857 -18.22 -13.43 15.33
N LYS A 858 -18.25 -13.28 14.00
CA LYS A 858 -17.06 -13.36 13.15
C LYS A 858 -16.07 -12.26 13.47
N PHE A 859 -16.55 -11.04 13.71
CA PHE A 859 -15.70 -9.94 14.14
C PHE A 859 -15.01 -10.26 15.47
N VAL A 860 -15.76 -10.74 16.47
CA VAL A 860 -15.21 -11.14 17.77
C VAL A 860 -14.15 -12.24 17.64
N ARG A 861 -14.32 -13.19 16.69
CA ARG A 861 -13.32 -14.22 16.39
C ARG A 861 -12.05 -13.66 15.77
N ASP A 862 -12.22 -12.90 14.69
CA ASP A 862 -11.13 -12.57 13.77
C ASP A 862 -10.34 -11.33 14.21
N ARG A 863 -10.91 -10.50 15.10
CA ARG A 863 -10.38 -9.16 15.42
C ARG A 863 -10.21 -8.86 16.90
N LEU A 864 -10.95 -9.51 17.80
CA LEU A 864 -10.72 -9.38 19.23
C LEU A 864 -9.84 -10.54 19.68
N ASP A 865 -8.53 -10.42 19.52
CA ASP A 865 -7.58 -11.43 19.99
C ASP A 865 -7.39 -11.31 21.52
N TRP A 866 -7.20 -12.44 22.20
CA TRP A 866 -7.00 -12.45 23.65
C TRP A 866 -5.66 -11.82 24.07
N GLU A 867 -4.59 -11.99 23.28
CA GLU A 867 -3.29 -11.39 23.58
C GLU A 867 -3.36 -9.87 23.49
N ASP A 868 -3.99 -9.33 22.44
CA ASP A 868 -4.16 -7.88 22.30
C ASP A 868 -4.96 -7.27 23.47
N ILE A 869 -5.97 -8.00 23.97
CA ILE A 869 -6.77 -7.57 25.14
C ILE A 869 -5.92 -7.62 26.43
N ILE A 870 -5.14 -8.68 26.63
CA ILE A 870 -4.26 -8.84 27.80
C ILE A 870 -3.18 -7.76 27.82
N ASP A 871 -2.58 -7.46 26.66
CA ASP A 871 -1.55 -6.43 26.53
C ASP A 871 -2.12 -5.01 26.73
N ALA A 872 -3.41 -4.81 26.46
CA ALA A 872 -4.13 -3.58 26.74
C ALA A 872 -4.66 -3.47 28.19
N PHE A 873 -4.69 -4.57 28.96
CA PHE A 873 -5.24 -4.60 30.32
C PHE A 873 -4.30 -3.96 31.34
N ASN A 874 -4.78 -2.91 32.01
CA ASN A 874 -4.04 -2.23 33.06
C ASN A 874 -4.41 -2.82 34.43
N VAL A 875 -3.47 -3.58 34.99
CA VAL A 875 -3.61 -4.23 36.31
C VAL A 875 -3.72 -3.25 37.48
N SER A 876 -3.24 -2.02 37.34
CA SER A 876 -3.33 -1.00 38.39
C SER A 876 -4.75 -0.41 38.46
N THR A 877 -5.40 -0.23 37.32
CA THR A 877 -6.78 0.28 37.24
C THR A 877 -7.84 -0.82 37.15
N MET A 878 -7.41 -2.07 36.95
CA MET A 878 -8.27 -3.25 36.71
C MET A 878 -9.23 -3.03 35.53
N SER A 879 -8.74 -2.35 34.49
CA SER A 879 -9.51 -1.94 33.32
C SER A 879 -8.62 -1.80 32.09
N ILE A 880 -9.23 -1.65 30.92
CA ILE A 880 -8.55 -1.20 29.70
C ILE A 880 -8.80 0.32 29.57
N PRO A 881 -7.75 1.15 29.29
CA PRO A 881 -7.94 2.56 28.98
C PRO A 881 -8.88 2.76 27.79
N GLU A 882 -9.70 3.82 27.81
CA GLU A 882 -10.73 4.05 26.79
C GLU A 882 -10.15 4.05 25.36
N GLU A 883 -9.01 4.69 25.14
CA GLU A 883 -8.31 4.69 23.85
C GLU A 883 -7.93 3.27 23.35
N ALA A 884 -7.46 2.41 24.26
CA ALA A 884 -7.12 1.04 23.93
C ALA A 884 -8.39 0.20 23.68
N PHE A 885 -9.45 0.47 24.42
CA PHE A 885 -10.76 -0.16 24.25
C PHE A 885 -11.37 0.16 22.87
N GLU A 886 -11.32 1.43 22.45
CA GLU A 886 -11.78 1.83 21.10
C GLU A 886 -10.90 1.22 20.00
N ARG A 887 -9.58 1.23 20.18
CA ARG A 887 -8.61 0.65 19.24
C ARG A 887 -8.83 -0.84 18.99
N LEU A 888 -9.17 -1.61 20.02
CA LEU A 888 -9.49 -3.04 19.89
C LEU A 888 -10.77 -3.27 19.07
N LEU A 889 -11.77 -2.40 19.19
CA LEU A 889 -13.03 -2.50 18.44
C LEU A 889 -12.97 -1.93 17.01
N GLN A 890 -11.93 -1.14 16.68
CA GLN A 890 -11.69 -0.58 15.34
C GLN A 890 -12.95 0.07 14.74
N TYR A 891 -13.34 -0.32 13.52
CA TYR A 891 -14.51 0.21 12.82
C TYR A 891 -15.86 -0.27 13.40
N ASN A 892 -15.85 -1.25 14.31
CA ASN A 892 -17.04 -1.82 14.96
C ASN A 892 -17.24 -1.30 16.39
N PHE A 893 -16.66 -0.16 16.75
CA PHE A 893 -16.81 0.46 18.07
C PHE A 893 -18.28 0.65 18.52
N ASP A 894 -19.17 1.02 17.59
CA ASP A 894 -20.59 1.24 17.87
C ASP A 894 -21.41 -0.06 17.94
N ASN A 895 -20.77 -1.23 17.82
CA ASN A 895 -21.43 -2.53 17.82
C ASN A 895 -21.64 -3.03 19.27
N ALA A 896 -22.90 -3.04 19.71
CA ALA A 896 -23.28 -3.47 21.06
C ALA A 896 -22.81 -4.89 21.41
N PHE A 897 -22.86 -5.84 20.47
CA PHE A 897 -22.41 -7.20 20.69
C PHE A 897 -20.89 -7.29 20.87
N ALA A 898 -20.12 -6.65 19.97
CA ALA A 898 -18.66 -6.64 20.06
C ALA A 898 -18.16 -5.96 21.33
N ARG A 899 -18.83 -4.86 21.73
CA ARG A 899 -18.57 -4.15 22.98
C ARG A 899 -18.86 -5.03 24.19
N ALA A 900 -20.03 -5.66 24.26
CA ALA A 900 -20.38 -6.57 25.35
C ALA A 900 -19.43 -7.77 25.45
N ALA A 901 -18.97 -8.30 24.31
CA ALA A 901 -17.97 -9.36 24.27
C ALA A 901 -16.62 -8.89 24.86
N LEU A 902 -16.14 -7.72 24.46
CA LEU A 902 -14.90 -7.14 25.02
C LEU A 902 -15.04 -6.88 26.53
N GLU A 903 -16.14 -6.27 26.97
CA GLU A 903 -16.41 -6.01 28.39
C GLU A 903 -16.45 -7.30 29.20
N THR A 904 -17.10 -8.35 28.68
CA THR A 904 -17.18 -9.66 29.34
C THR A 904 -15.81 -10.30 29.49
N ARG A 905 -14.97 -10.23 28.45
CA ARG A 905 -13.61 -10.76 28.50
C ARG A 905 -12.71 -10.00 29.47
N VAL A 906 -12.82 -8.67 29.49
CA VAL A 906 -12.10 -7.81 30.45
C VAL A 906 -12.53 -8.12 31.88
N LEU A 907 -13.83 -8.29 32.13
CA LEU A 907 -14.34 -8.67 33.44
C LEU A 907 -13.80 -10.04 33.87
N TRP A 908 -13.77 -11.01 32.97
CA TRP A 908 -13.20 -12.32 33.26
C TRP A 908 -11.70 -12.25 33.58
N ILE A 909 -10.91 -11.50 32.81
CA ILE A 909 -9.48 -11.27 33.09
C ILE A 909 -9.31 -10.67 34.49
N LYS A 910 -10.13 -9.67 34.83
CA LYS A 910 -10.11 -9.02 36.14
C LYS A 910 -10.39 -10.03 37.27
N ASP A 911 -11.47 -10.80 37.15
CA ASP A 911 -11.89 -11.75 38.20
C ASP A 911 -10.84 -12.85 38.40
N GLU A 912 -10.32 -13.41 37.30
CA GLU A 912 -9.32 -14.47 37.35
C GLU A 912 -7.96 -13.94 37.85
N TYR A 913 -7.56 -12.73 37.45
CA TYR A 913 -6.37 -12.06 37.99
C TYR A 913 -6.48 -11.89 39.51
N GLN A 914 -7.61 -11.35 39.99
CA GLN A 914 -7.84 -11.14 41.42
C GLN A 914 -7.78 -12.45 42.21
N LYS A 915 -8.40 -13.51 41.69
CA LYS A 915 -8.37 -14.85 42.27
C LYS A 915 -6.94 -15.40 42.35
N ILE A 916 -6.19 -15.38 41.25
CA ILE A 916 -4.82 -15.91 41.21
C ILE A 916 -3.90 -15.14 42.16
N VAL A 917 -4.00 -13.81 42.20
CA VAL A 917 -3.20 -12.97 43.10
C VAL A 917 -3.57 -13.20 44.55
N SER A 918 -4.87 -13.33 44.87
CA SER A 918 -5.34 -13.62 46.23
C SER A 918 -4.82 -14.97 46.71
N GLU A 919 -5.00 -16.02 45.90
CA GLU A 919 -4.47 -17.36 46.17
C GLU A 919 -2.96 -17.32 46.39
N ALA A 920 -2.20 -16.71 45.48
CA ALA A 920 -0.74 -16.63 45.59
C ALA A 920 -0.29 -15.88 46.85
N ARG A 921 -0.95 -14.78 47.23
CA ARG A 921 -0.62 -14.03 48.47
C ARG A 921 -0.88 -14.85 49.72
N GLU A 922 -2.02 -15.54 49.78
CA GLU A 922 -2.37 -16.42 50.90
C GLU A 922 -1.36 -17.58 51.02
N PHE A 923 -1.03 -18.21 49.89
CA PHE A 923 -0.07 -19.32 49.84
C PHE A 923 1.37 -18.90 50.18
N LEU A 924 1.80 -17.70 49.78
CA LEU A 924 3.16 -17.20 50.01
C LEU A 924 3.36 -16.63 51.41
N PHE A 925 2.30 -16.35 52.17
CA PHE A 925 2.39 -15.74 53.50
C PHE A 925 3.28 -16.54 54.45
N SER A 926 3.01 -17.84 54.65
CA SER A 926 3.79 -18.70 55.56
C SER A 926 5.26 -18.90 55.12
N PRO A 927 5.53 -19.24 53.84
CA PRO A 927 6.90 -19.31 53.32
C PRO A 927 7.67 -17.99 53.46
N LEU A 928 7.00 -16.85 53.22
CA LEU A 928 7.61 -15.52 53.35
C LEU A 928 7.98 -15.20 54.78
N THR A 929 7.07 -15.40 55.74
CA THR A 929 7.36 -15.18 57.17
C THR A 929 8.53 -16.03 57.64
N THR A 930 8.60 -17.28 57.16
CA THR A 930 9.71 -18.18 57.48
C THR A 930 11.03 -17.68 56.88
N ALA A 931 11.02 -17.27 55.61
CA ALA A 931 12.21 -16.78 54.94
C ALA A 931 12.71 -15.46 55.55
N GLN A 932 11.82 -14.51 55.86
CA GLN A 932 12.14 -13.23 56.49
C GLN A 932 12.81 -13.43 57.85
N ARG A 933 12.22 -14.27 58.73
CA ARG A 933 12.82 -14.58 60.02
C ARG A 933 14.23 -15.14 59.88
N VAL A 934 14.42 -16.12 58.98
CA VAL A 934 15.73 -16.75 58.75
C VAL A 934 16.73 -15.75 58.14
N PHE A 935 16.26 -14.82 57.31
CA PHE A 935 17.09 -13.76 56.74
C PHE A 935 17.57 -12.78 57.80
N GLU A 936 16.66 -12.25 58.64
CA GLU A 936 16.97 -11.32 59.73
C GLU A 936 17.96 -11.91 60.74
N GLU A 937 17.82 -13.20 61.06
CA GLU A 937 18.73 -13.92 61.95
C GLU A 937 20.13 -14.13 61.33
N ALA A 938 20.22 -14.30 60.01
CA ALA A 938 21.46 -14.68 59.32
C ALA A 938 22.26 -13.50 58.73
N GLU A 939 21.60 -12.42 58.29
CA GLU A 939 22.24 -11.27 57.64
C GLU A 939 23.39 -10.64 58.46
N PRO A 940 23.24 -10.43 59.79
CA PRO A 940 24.30 -9.80 60.61
C PRO A 940 25.57 -10.65 60.73
N VAL A 941 25.48 -11.96 60.48
CA VAL A 941 26.54 -12.94 60.76
C VAL A 941 27.19 -13.47 59.47
N GLU A 942 26.41 -13.71 58.42
CA GLU A 942 26.85 -14.44 57.22
C GLU A 942 26.97 -13.55 55.96
N GLY A 943 26.52 -12.28 56.05
CA GLY A 943 26.47 -11.32 54.95
C GLY A 943 25.26 -11.52 54.02
N LYS A 944 24.73 -10.42 53.47
CA LYS A 944 23.44 -10.34 52.74
C LYS A 944 23.22 -11.47 51.72
N ARG A 945 24.19 -11.76 50.85
CA ARG A 945 24.05 -12.79 49.80
C ARG A 945 23.84 -14.20 50.35
N ARG A 946 24.57 -14.61 51.41
CA ARG A 946 24.42 -15.94 52.02
C ARG A 946 23.13 -16.03 52.85
N ALA A 947 22.77 -14.94 53.53
CA ALA A 947 21.52 -14.87 54.28
C ALA A 947 20.29 -15.07 53.38
N VAL A 948 20.25 -14.45 52.19
CA VAL A 948 19.15 -14.66 51.22
C VAL A 948 19.07 -16.13 50.78
N GLU A 949 20.20 -16.76 50.46
CA GLU A 949 20.20 -18.15 50.00
C GLU A 949 19.69 -19.10 51.10
N LYS A 950 20.09 -18.86 52.35
CA LYS A 950 19.64 -19.63 53.52
C LYS A 950 18.14 -19.43 53.78
N ALA A 951 17.66 -18.19 53.70
CA ALA A 951 16.25 -17.85 53.82
C ALA A 951 15.37 -18.53 52.76
N LEU A 952 15.79 -18.49 51.50
CA LEU A 952 15.08 -19.14 50.41
C LEU A 952 15.04 -20.66 50.57
N ARG A 953 16.16 -21.29 50.96
CA ARG A 953 16.19 -22.75 51.23
C ARG A 953 15.24 -23.14 52.37
N ALA A 954 15.06 -22.29 53.37
CA ALA A 954 14.13 -22.53 54.47
C ALA A 954 12.65 -22.48 54.05
N ALA A 955 12.32 -21.74 52.99
CA ALA A 955 10.98 -21.68 52.41
C ALA A 955 10.63 -22.88 51.51
N VAL A 956 11.64 -23.56 50.94
CA VAL A 956 11.45 -24.66 49.97
C VAL A 956 10.54 -25.80 50.48
N PRO A 957 10.68 -26.33 51.72
CA PRO A 957 9.81 -27.40 52.19
C PRO A 957 8.33 -27.00 52.26
N GLN A 958 8.05 -25.75 52.61
CA GLN A 958 6.68 -25.23 52.66
C GLN A 958 6.14 -25.03 51.24
N LEU A 959 6.94 -24.50 50.32
CA LEU A 959 6.56 -24.38 48.91
C LEU A 959 6.33 -25.74 48.24
N LEU A 960 7.16 -26.75 48.53
CA LEU A 960 6.99 -28.11 48.00
C LEU A 960 5.72 -28.78 48.52
N LYS A 961 5.41 -28.58 49.82
CA LYS A 961 4.17 -29.08 50.42
C LYS A 961 2.93 -28.37 49.84
N LEU A 962 3.06 -27.09 49.49
CA LEU A 962 2.00 -26.30 48.86
C LEU A 962 1.75 -26.68 47.39
N LEU A 963 2.77 -27.16 46.68
CA LEU A 963 2.67 -27.63 45.29
C LEU A 963 2.32 -29.13 45.20
N GLU A 964 1.98 -29.80 46.31
CA GLU A 964 1.56 -31.21 46.31
C GLU A 964 0.33 -31.39 45.41
N GLY A 965 0.53 -32.09 44.27
CA GLY A 965 -0.51 -32.34 43.25
C GLY A 965 -0.13 -31.84 41.85
N ARG A 966 0.84 -30.92 41.73
CA ARG A 966 1.34 -30.42 40.43
C ARG A 966 2.64 -31.13 40.04
N ARG A 967 2.66 -31.83 38.90
CA ARG A 967 3.80 -32.65 38.45
C ARG A 967 4.41 -32.09 37.15
N GLY A 968 5.67 -32.41 36.88
CA GLY A 968 6.34 -32.09 35.61
C GLY A 968 6.90 -30.66 35.54
N GLU A 969 6.93 -30.08 34.35
CA GLU A 969 7.49 -28.74 34.09
C GLU A 969 6.67 -27.61 34.72
N GLU A 970 5.36 -27.79 34.84
CA GLU A 970 4.44 -26.81 35.44
C GLU A 970 4.79 -26.53 36.91
N GLY A 971 4.96 -27.58 37.72
CA GLY A 971 5.36 -27.45 39.12
C GLY A 971 6.75 -26.84 39.30
N LYS A 972 7.68 -27.08 38.36
CA LYS A 972 9.00 -26.44 38.35
C LYS A 972 8.92 -24.96 38.00
N GLY A 973 8.05 -24.59 37.05
CA GLY A 973 7.80 -23.21 36.65
C GLY A 973 7.24 -22.37 37.80
N GLU A 974 6.22 -22.89 38.50
CA GLU A 974 5.61 -22.21 39.65
C GLU A 974 6.58 -22.07 40.83
N MET A 975 7.35 -23.12 41.13
CA MET A 975 8.40 -23.08 42.15
C MET A 975 9.42 -21.97 41.85
N ASN A 976 9.90 -21.87 40.60
CA ASN A 976 10.85 -20.84 40.21
C ASN A 976 10.27 -19.42 40.32
N ALA A 977 9.02 -19.22 39.92
CA ALA A 977 8.34 -17.93 40.02
C ALA A 977 8.18 -17.49 41.49
N PHE A 978 7.68 -18.36 42.36
CA PHE A 978 7.51 -18.09 43.79
C PHE A 978 8.83 -17.88 44.52
N MET A 979 9.87 -18.66 44.20
CA MET A 979 11.22 -18.43 44.74
C MET A 979 11.80 -17.09 44.29
N GLY A 980 11.55 -16.68 43.05
CA GLY A 980 11.95 -15.37 42.53
C GLY A 980 11.20 -14.20 43.19
N PHE A 981 9.93 -14.40 43.57
CA PHE A 981 9.13 -13.43 44.33
C PHE A 981 9.64 -13.27 45.76
N LEU A 982 9.80 -14.37 46.50
CA LEU A 982 10.33 -14.36 47.87
C LEU A 982 11.72 -13.70 47.92
N ARG A 983 12.59 -14.02 46.95
CA ARG A 983 13.92 -13.41 46.84
C ARG A 983 13.83 -11.88 46.74
N GLY A 984 12.94 -11.37 45.88
CA GLY A 984 12.76 -9.92 45.68
C GLY A 984 12.29 -9.20 46.94
N LEU A 985 11.34 -9.79 47.66
CA LEU A 985 10.84 -9.25 48.94
C LEU A 985 11.92 -9.23 50.03
N ILE A 986 12.80 -10.23 50.07
CA ILE A 986 13.88 -10.33 51.05
C ILE A 986 15.02 -9.36 50.71
N GLU A 987 15.41 -9.25 49.43
CA GLU A 987 16.55 -8.44 49.02
C GLU A 987 16.26 -6.93 48.98
N GLY A 988 14.98 -6.54 48.90
CA GLY A 988 14.52 -5.15 48.80
C GLY A 988 14.89 -4.46 47.47
N GLY A 989 15.38 -5.21 46.49
CA GLY A 989 16.01 -4.69 45.27
C GLY A 989 15.29 -4.98 43.95
N GLY A 990 14.04 -5.43 43.98
CA GLY A 990 13.22 -5.62 42.77
C GLY A 990 11.74 -5.53 43.09
N ASN A 991 10.90 -5.14 42.12
CA ASN A 991 9.47 -4.95 42.32
C ASN A 991 8.74 -6.31 42.42
N PRO A 992 8.36 -6.78 43.62
CA PRO A 992 7.76 -8.09 43.79
C PRO A 992 6.34 -8.13 43.19
N GLU A 993 5.65 -7.00 43.19
CA GLU A 993 4.33 -6.87 42.57
C GLU A 993 4.40 -7.10 41.07
N GLU A 994 5.44 -6.61 40.39
CA GLU A 994 5.66 -6.83 38.95
C GLU A 994 5.84 -8.32 38.61
N LYS A 995 6.54 -9.09 39.46
CA LYS A 995 6.72 -10.53 39.26
C LYS A 995 5.41 -11.30 39.47
N LEU A 996 4.60 -10.86 40.43
CA LEU A 996 3.29 -11.46 40.71
C LEU A 996 2.29 -11.16 39.57
N VAL A 997 2.31 -9.94 39.04
CA VAL A 997 1.57 -9.55 37.83
C VAL A 997 1.93 -10.45 36.66
N LYS A 998 3.23 -10.61 36.37
CA LYS A 998 3.71 -11.47 35.28
C LYS A 998 3.27 -12.92 35.45
N HIS A 999 3.32 -13.46 36.67
CA HIS A 999 2.85 -14.81 36.97
C HIS A 999 1.33 -14.96 36.74
N ALA A 1000 0.52 -14.03 37.24
CA ALA A 1000 -0.93 -14.06 37.07
C ALA A 1000 -1.34 -13.99 35.60
N LEU A 1001 -0.79 -13.05 34.83
CA LEU A 1001 -1.06 -12.93 33.40
C LEU A 1001 -0.58 -14.16 32.60
N ALA A 1002 0.56 -14.77 32.97
CA ALA A 1002 1.03 -16.00 32.34
C ALA A 1002 0.09 -17.20 32.58
N LYS A 1003 -0.48 -17.30 33.79
CA LYS A 1003 -1.46 -18.35 34.13
C LYS A 1003 -2.79 -18.14 33.39
N ILE A 1004 -3.24 -16.88 33.26
CA ILE A 1004 -4.41 -16.52 32.44
C ILE A 1004 -4.19 -16.91 30.97
N ARG A 1005 -3.03 -16.57 30.38
CA ARG A 1005 -2.66 -17.01 29.02
C ARG A 1005 -2.66 -18.54 28.89
N GLY A 1006 -2.16 -19.25 29.90
CA GLY A 1006 -2.19 -20.70 29.97
C GLY A 1006 -3.62 -21.27 29.92
N GLN A 1007 -4.53 -20.74 30.74
CA GLN A 1007 -5.94 -21.15 30.77
C GLN A 1007 -6.64 -20.90 29.42
N ILE A 1008 -6.40 -19.75 28.78
CA ILE A 1008 -6.92 -19.44 27.44
C ILE A 1008 -6.36 -20.43 26.40
N GLY A 1009 -5.06 -20.73 26.48
CA GLY A 1009 -4.40 -21.68 25.59
C GLY A 1009 -4.92 -23.12 25.74
N GLU A 1010 -5.18 -23.57 26.97
CA GLU A 1010 -5.80 -24.88 27.24
C GLU A 1010 -7.23 -24.95 26.73
N GLU A 1011 -8.03 -23.91 26.98
CA GLU A 1011 -9.40 -23.83 26.48
C GLU A 1011 -9.45 -23.81 24.95
N THR A 1012 -8.51 -23.12 24.32
CA THR A 1012 -8.36 -23.08 22.85
C THR A 1012 -7.96 -24.43 22.28
N LYS A 1013 -7.09 -25.18 22.95
CA LYS A 1013 -6.77 -26.56 22.56
C LYS A 1013 -7.96 -27.51 22.73
N ARG A 1014 -8.77 -27.32 23.79
CA ARG A 1014 -9.93 -28.16 24.12
C ARG A 1014 -11.09 -27.97 23.14
N ARG A 1015 -11.43 -26.73 22.82
CA ARG A 1015 -12.61 -26.37 22.01
C ARG A 1015 -12.28 -26.06 20.53
N GLY A 1016 -11.00 -26.10 20.15
CA GLY A 1016 -10.55 -25.72 18.81
C GLY A 1016 -10.82 -24.25 18.50
N LYS A 1017 -10.94 -23.90 17.22
CA LYS A 1017 -11.19 -22.53 16.76
C LYS A 1017 -12.57 -21.97 17.16
N ASN A 1018 -13.40 -22.70 17.90
CA ASN A 1018 -14.67 -22.22 18.48
C ASN A 1018 -14.50 -21.66 19.91
N SER A 1019 -13.29 -21.69 20.47
CA SER A 1019 -12.98 -21.22 21.83
C SER A 1019 -13.11 -19.72 22.04
N PHE A 1020 -13.12 -18.91 20.97
CA PHE A 1020 -13.09 -17.44 21.07
C PHE A 1020 -14.41 -16.83 21.58
N LEU A 1021 -15.55 -17.54 21.56
CA LEU A 1021 -16.84 -16.96 22.00
C LEU A 1021 -17.04 -16.97 23.51
N VAL A 1022 -16.30 -17.81 24.24
CA VAL A 1022 -16.64 -18.14 25.64
C VAL A 1022 -15.44 -17.88 26.53
N THR A 1023 -15.69 -17.27 27.68
CA THR A 1023 -14.69 -17.13 28.74
C THR A 1023 -14.25 -18.52 29.23
N PRO A 1024 -12.96 -18.77 29.51
CA PRO A 1024 -12.51 -20.07 30.00
C PRO A 1024 -13.31 -20.53 31.24
N GLY A 1025 -13.78 -21.78 31.21
CA GLY A 1025 -14.57 -22.37 32.30
C GLY A 1025 -16.09 -22.17 32.26
N ALA A 1026 -16.63 -21.40 31.30
CA ALA A 1026 -18.08 -21.23 31.09
C ALA A 1026 -18.70 -22.25 30.12
#